data_AF-A0A9Q8ZEC7-F1
#
_entry.id   AF-A0A9Q8ZEC7-F1
#
_cell.length_a   1.000
_cell.length_b   1.000
_cell.length_c   1.000
_cell.angle_alpha   90.00
_cell.angle_beta   90.00
_cell.angle_gamma   90.00
#
_symmetry.space_group_name_H-M   'P 1'
#
loop_
_entity.id
_entity.type
_entity.pdbx_description
1 polymer ?
#
loop_
_entity_poly.entity_id
_entity_poly.type
_entity_poly.pdbx_seq_one_letter_code
_entity_poly.pdbx_strand_id
1 'polypeptide(L)'
;MAGPTYNTRWTSQRGTRPVRIANSDPGYHMRYQAEFGDVDFITGDYLAEVNIAENAQAYAAGTHPGWEQTAWDGIEQTIDLLQQKRIKVIVNGGAHNPKGLAEKVQKLVTSKGYDLKVAYVLGDNVMEEMSDIKEKGLPPHLDSDNTEVTINDHTLDVLKADKPIVSAHVYLGAREIVAGLEQGADIIIAGRVADASPVIGAAWWWHQWRSNDFDQLAGALVAGHLIECSAYVTGANFAGFYEYPLDDLYDMTFGISEIEKDGSCVVTKHDAKKGFVTEDTVKCQFLYELQGNIYLNSDVKGILDEVQVKNEGRNRVRVWGIKGAPPPPTTKLAIFYQAGYQSECVINATGYATKEKFDLWEYTMKFGLKKLGILDKFDILEFQRLGVPEANPKSQLRSTTSCRVFAESSDPNVNLGLASVIGEFSMQHFSGFHLSSDLRTIVPRPYLSYYPAIWPQDKLMTSINILEAGGTANEVHTMKIKTSPPPMVEDLAKRQSYETKDPVDLKFFGPTQPARLGDVVLARSGDKGGNANIGFFIPTALPSSYPHASPLYKECWDWLRTYLTMDKLKDMFADSWEDTFFIERSVLENQTNVNFAMFKKLKDKLKGDERPSYGTDEHNQQSNNPYYQHPQNSQHTSVPTEKYQAPPGPPPNQASSTSKPEYSAPPGPPPNHNAASSYTAPPGPPPNHQASGYAAPPGSPPSYPQQPPPSWDPPPYHDWTVIPDTALLPPPPSMGYDSSPTANATAEEGERALAWTRMHPLWPPQNLHPSTHAAIQNAQLALLKAPSMTGELFPQPQAGHWRCRTHAKCRDSSILTNLPMYSVAWDSPLTTQRPKTIYFELKVIGIGRGDVSSLSEADAGIAVGFVAPPYPTFRLPGWERASLGVHGDDGRKYVNDAWGGVDFTTAFKPGDTVGIGITFSVPKDPPSYQQTQQGKILDIDVFFTRNGVKEGGWDGNEELDVRCEGGNVGLRGECDLFPAIGVFGGVDFDVFFHPSQKEKGAAGSNANLNPLSA
;
A
#
# COMPACT_ATOMS: atom_id res chain seq x y z
N MET A 1 -41.77 -26.17 29.03
CA MET A 1 -42.53 -25.37 28.03
C MET A 1 -42.00 -25.74 26.66
N ALA A 2 -42.83 -25.74 25.61
CA ALA A 2 -42.33 -26.01 24.26
C ALA A 2 -41.44 -24.85 23.79
N GLY A 3 -40.34 -25.15 23.09
CA GLY A 3 -39.55 -24.12 22.41
C GLY A 3 -40.32 -23.49 21.25
N PRO A 4 -39.96 -22.27 20.82
CA PRO A 4 -40.58 -21.64 19.66
C PRO A 4 -40.35 -22.51 18.42
N THR A 5 -41.45 -22.98 17.81
CA THR A 5 -41.39 -23.78 16.57
C THR A 5 -40.91 -22.92 15.40
N TYR A 6 -40.13 -23.53 14.51
CA TYR A 6 -39.46 -22.97 13.32
C TYR A 6 -40.33 -22.14 12.35
N ASN A 7 -41.67 -22.19 12.51
CA ASN A 7 -42.66 -21.76 11.52
C ASN A 7 -43.40 -20.45 11.87
N THR A 8 -42.72 -19.44 12.45
CA THR A 8 -43.40 -18.20 12.90
C THR A 8 -43.23 -17.00 11.95
N ARG A 9 -42.01 -16.47 11.73
CA ARG A 9 -41.85 -15.18 11.00
C ARG A 9 -42.35 -15.25 9.55
N TRP A 10 -41.92 -16.25 8.77
CA TRP A 10 -42.26 -16.32 7.33
C TRP A 10 -43.58 -16.98 7.02
N THR A 11 -43.85 -18.15 7.56
CA THR A 11 -45.07 -18.93 7.29
C THR A 11 -46.36 -18.28 7.80
N SER A 12 -46.31 -17.17 8.54
CA SER A 12 -47.48 -16.36 8.91
C SER A 12 -47.58 -14.99 8.21
N GLN A 13 -46.46 -14.44 7.67
CA GLN A 13 -46.44 -13.09 7.08
C GLN A 13 -46.19 -13.05 5.56
N ARG A 14 -45.63 -14.10 4.96
CA ARG A 14 -45.29 -14.19 3.52
C ARG A 14 -46.50 -13.82 2.66
N GLY A 15 -46.37 -12.78 1.82
CA GLY A 15 -47.41 -12.30 0.93
C GLY A 15 -48.62 -11.61 1.58
N THR A 16 -48.55 -11.26 2.88
CA THR A 16 -49.63 -10.55 3.62
C THR A 16 -49.39 -9.04 3.78
N ARG A 17 -48.17 -8.59 3.48
CA ARG A 17 -47.67 -7.21 3.57
C ARG A 17 -46.51 -7.02 2.56
N PRO A 18 -46.01 -5.80 2.32
CA PRO A 18 -44.77 -5.59 1.60
C PRO A 18 -43.63 -6.46 2.14
N VAL A 19 -42.80 -6.99 1.25
CA VAL A 19 -41.48 -7.53 1.63
C VAL A 19 -40.53 -6.36 1.82
N ARG A 20 -39.68 -6.42 2.85
CA ARG A 20 -38.66 -5.40 3.07
C ARG A 20 -37.28 -5.95 2.75
N ILE A 21 -36.69 -5.41 1.70
CA ILE A 21 -35.40 -5.86 1.16
C ILE A 21 -34.42 -4.70 1.33
N ALA A 22 -33.36 -4.91 2.09
CA ALA A 22 -32.26 -3.97 2.20
C ALA A 22 -31.07 -4.47 1.38
N ASN A 23 -30.26 -3.57 0.85
CA ASN A 23 -28.98 -3.94 0.25
C ASN A 23 -27.79 -3.61 1.19
N SER A 24 -26.64 -4.23 0.98
CA SER A 24 -25.42 -3.95 1.74
C SER A 24 -24.12 -4.46 1.10
N ASP A 25 -23.12 -3.58 1.05
CA ASP A 25 -21.67 -3.84 0.98
C ASP A 25 -20.95 -2.59 1.59
N PRO A 26 -19.74 -2.68 2.18
CA PRO A 26 -19.08 -3.85 2.75
C PRO A 26 -19.80 -4.44 3.98
N GLY A 27 -19.28 -5.56 4.47
CA GLY A 27 -19.96 -6.44 5.43
C GLY A 27 -20.55 -5.79 6.70
N TYR A 28 -19.97 -4.70 7.22
CA TYR A 28 -20.54 -3.99 8.36
C TYR A 28 -21.89 -3.32 8.05
N HIS A 29 -22.17 -2.97 6.79
CA HIS A 29 -23.52 -2.53 6.38
C HIS A 29 -24.54 -3.69 6.44
N MET A 30 -24.14 -4.93 6.13
CA MET A 30 -25.05 -6.08 6.28
C MET A 30 -25.47 -6.22 7.75
N ARG A 31 -24.51 -6.07 8.66
CA ARG A 31 -24.79 -6.01 10.09
C ARG A 31 -25.68 -4.83 10.45
N TYR A 32 -25.43 -3.62 9.97
CA TYR A 32 -26.28 -2.45 10.27
C TYR A 32 -27.73 -2.63 9.80
N GLN A 33 -27.95 -3.18 8.60
CA GLN A 33 -29.30 -3.49 8.11
C GLN A 33 -29.97 -4.58 8.97
N ALA A 34 -29.24 -5.61 9.40
CA ALA A 34 -29.75 -6.64 10.28
C ALA A 34 -29.98 -6.18 11.73
N GLU A 35 -29.19 -5.24 12.23
CA GLU A 35 -29.22 -4.76 13.63
C GLU A 35 -30.33 -3.70 13.79
N PHE A 36 -30.32 -2.67 12.93
CA PHE A 36 -31.20 -1.50 13.03
C PHE A 36 -32.38 -1.49 12.05
N GLY A 37 -32.31 -2.26 10.95
CA GLY A 37 -33.40 -2.39 9.99
C GLY A 37 -34.49 -3.36 10.45
N ASP A 38 -35.74 -3.03 10.18
CA ASP A 38 -36.89 -3.95 10.26
C ASP A 38 -37.05 -4.68 8.90
N VAL A 39 -35.99 -5.39 8.51
CA VAL A 39 -35.80 -5.97 7.16
C VAL A 39 -36.11 -7.46 7.15
N ASP A 40 -36.56 -7.98 6.01
CA ASP A 40 -36.87 -9.39 5.81
C ASP A 40 -35.78 -10.15 5.05
N PHE A 41 -35.26 -9.50 4.01
CA PHE A 41 -34.11 -9.94 3.26
C PHE A 41 -33.02 -8.86 3.34
N ILE A 42 -31.77 -9.32 3.33
CA ILE A 42 -30.63 -8.47 3.00
C ILE A 42 -29.99 -9.04 1.74
N THR A 43 -29.94 -8.23 0.69
CA THR A 43 -29.17 -8.51 -0.51
C THR A 43 -27.77 -7.91 -0.39
N GLY A 44 -26.86 -8.39 -1.22
CA GLY A 44 -25.60 -7.70 -1.46
C GLY A 44 -25.15 -7.95 -2.88
N ASP A 45 -24.93 -6.86 -3.60
CA ASP A 45 -24.25 -6.81 -4.88
C ASP A 45 -22.79 -6.39 -4.63
N TYR A 46 -21.87 -7.25 -5.01
CA TYR A 46 -20.43 -7.16 -4.78
C TYR A 46 -19.61 -7.21 -6.09
N LEU A 47 -20.28 -7.34 -7.23
CA LEU A 47 -19.63 -7.74 -8.49
C LEU A 47 -19.76 -6.68 -9.57
N ALA A 48 -18.90 -5.66 -9.57
CA ALA A 48 -18.63 -4.88 -10.77
C ALA A 48 -17.73 -5.67 -11.74
N GLU A 49 -17.76 -5.34 -13.03
CA GLU A 49 -16.89 -5.95 -14.05
C GLU A 49 -15.40 -5.94 -13.68
N VAL A 50 -14.95 -4.86 -13.02
CA VAL A 50 -13.54 -4.71 -12.61
C VAL A 50 -13.13 -5.74 -11.55
N ASN A 51 -13.93 -5.92 -10.48
CA ASN A 51 -13.66 -6.90 -9.43
C ASN A 51 -13.58 -8.33 -9.98
N ILE A 52 -14.50 -8.70 -10.88
CA ILE A 52 -14.50 -10.01 -11.55
C ILE A 52 -13.18 -10.20 -12.32
N ALA A 53 -12.77 -9.20 -13.11
CA ALA A 53 -11.56 -9.26 -13.93
C ALA A 53 -10.25 -9.30 -13.11
N GLU A 54 -10.13 -8.47 -12.07
CA GLU A 54 -8.95 -8.41 -11.19
C GLU A 54 -8.77 -9.73 -10.43
N ASN A 55 -9.82 -10.24 -9.81
CA ASN A 55 -9.76 -11.47 -9.01
C ASN A 55 -9.64 -12.75 -9.88
N ALA A 56 -9.94 -12.69 -11.18
CA ALA A 56 -9.90 -13.84 -12.08
C ALA A 56 -8.50 -14.48 -12.20
N GLN A 57 -7.46 -13.67 -12.45
CA GLN A 57 -6.10 -14.19 -12.63
C GLN A 57 -5.56 -14.80 -11.33
N ALA A 58 -5.81 -14.15 -10.20
CA ALA A 58 -5.38 -14.63 -8.89
C ALA A 58 -6.14 -15.92 -8.48
N TYR A 59 -7.43 -16.04 -8.82
CA TYR A 59 -8.18 -17.28 -8.62
C TYR A 59 -7.66 -18.43 -9.50
N ALA A 60 -7.42 -18.16 -10.79
CA ALA A 60 -6.84 -19.15 -11.72
C ALA A 60 -5.43 -19.59 -11.31
N ALA A 61 -4.64 -18.71 -10.68
CA ALA A 61 -3.34 -19.03 -10.09
C ALA A 61 -3.42 -19.71 -8.71
N GLY A 62 -4.61 -19.83 -8.12
CA GLY A 62 -4.82 -20.40 -6.77
C GLY A 62 -4.37 -19.48 -5.61
N THR A 63 -4.10 -18.21 -5.87
CA THR A 63 -3.68 -17.21 -4.86
C THR A 63 -4.85 -16.39 -4.29
N HIS A 64 -6.03 -16.45 -4.92
CA HIS A 64 -7.28 -15.89 -4.40
C HIS A 64 -8.33 -17.01 -4.20
N PRO A 65 -9.17 -16.97 -3.14
CA PRO A 65 -10.19 -18.01 -2.91
C PRO A 65 -11.30 -18.06 -3.98
N GLY A 66 -11.45 -16.99 -4.76
CA GLY A 66 -12.41 -16.90 -5.88
C GLY A 66 -13.78 -16.34 -5.52
N TRP A 67 -13.99 -15.88 -4.28
CA TRP A 67 -15.20 -15.16 -3.84
C TRP A 67 -14.81 -13.79 -3.27
N GLU A 68 -15.76 -12.86 -3.20
CA GLU A 68 -15.52 -11.53 -2.62
C GLU A 68 -15.49 -11.60 -1.09
N GLN A 69 -14.40 -11.13 -0.50
CA GLN A 69 -14.16 -11.30 0.94
C GLN A 69 -15.15 -10.47 1.79
N THR A 70 -15.58 -9.29 1.35
CA THR A 70 -16.57 -8.47 2.08
C THR A 70 -17.94 -9.16 2.20
N ALA A 71 -18.29 -10.05 1.26
CA ALA A 71 -19.50 -10.86 1.32
C ALA A 71 -19.39 -11.98 2.37
N TRP A 72 -18.21 -12.58 2.54
CA TRP A 72 -17.94 -13.45 3.69
C TRP A 72 -18.03 -12.65 5.00
N ASP A 73 -17.30 -11.54 5.11
CA ASP A 73 -17.20 -10.74 6.34
C ASP A 73 -18.58 -10.25 6.79
N GLY A 74 -19.45 -9.88 5.84
CA GLY A 74 -20.83 -9.49 6.11
C GLY A 74 -21.67 -10.62 6.67
N ILE A 75 -21.61 -11.82 6.07
CA ILE A 75 -22.34 -12.98 6.59
C ILE A 75 -21.80 -13.37 7.97
N GLU A 76 -20.48 -13.38 8.16
CA GLU A 76 -19.85 -13.73 9.44
C GLU A 76 -20.24 -12.77 10.58
N GLN A 77 -20.16 -11.45 10.35
CA GLN A 77 -20.57 -10.42 11.32
C GLN A 77 -22.08 -10.43 11.62
N THR A 78 -22.89 -11.03 10.75
CA THR A 78 -24.36 -10.92 10.81
C THR A 78 -25.05 -12.24 11.19
N ILE A 79 -24.39 -13.39 11.12
CA ILE A 79 -25.01 -14.73 11.21
C ILE A 79 -25.89 -14.94 12.45
N ASP A 80 -25.48 -14.38 13.59
CA ASP A 80 -26.22 -14.46 14.86
C ASP A 80 -27.54 -13.67 14.80
N LEU A 81 -27.54 -12.50 14.14
CA LEU A 81 -28.74 -11.71 13.86
C LEU A 81 -29.62 -12.36 12.79
N LEU A 82 -29.04 -13.00 11.77
CA LEU A 82 -29.78 -13.77 10.77
C LEU A 82 -30.57 -14.90 11.43
N GLN A 83 -29.94 -15.67 12.33
CA GLN A 83 -30.64 -16.72 13.10
C GLN A 83 -31.66 -16.12 14.08
N GLN A 84 -31.29 -15.10 14.87
CA GLN A 84 -32.18 -14.53 15.89
C GLN A 84 -33.43 -13.88 15.29
N LYS A 85 -33.28 -13.08 14.23
CA LYS A 85 -34.39 -12.37 13.55
C LYS A 85 -34.99 -13.18 12.39
N ARG A 86 -34.42 -14.35 12.05
CA ARG A 86 -34.74 -15.18 10.87
C ARG A 86 -34.66 -14.46 9.51
N ILE A 87 -33.84 -13.42 9.43
CA ILE A 87 -33.57 -12.66 8.19
C ILE A 87 -32.93 -13.59 7.15
N LYS A 88 -33.34 -13.47 5.88
CA LYS A 88 -32.75 -14.21 4.76
C LYS A 88 -31.69 -13.36 4.03
N VAL A 89 -30.70 -14.02 3.43
CA VAL A 89 -29.60 -13.36 2.71
C VAL A 89 -29.45 -13.91 1.30
N ILE A 90 -29.23 -13.02 0.33
CA ILE A 90 -29.02 -13.39 -1.08
C ILE A 90 -27.90 -12.50 -1.65
N VAL A 91 -26.75 -13.08 -1.96
CA VAL A 91 -25.55 -12.33 -2.39
C VAL A 91 -24.96 -12.89 -3.68
N ASN A 92 -24.41 -12.02 -4.54
CA ASN A 92 -23.63 -12.43 -5.72
C ASN A 92 -22.11 -12.50 -5.45
N GLY A 93 -21.66 -12.12 -4.24
CA GLY A 93 -20.25 -12.15 -3.83
C GLY A 93 -19.60 -13.53 -3.77
N GLY A 94 -20.23 -14.59 -4.29
CA GLY A 94 -19.56 -15.86 -4.58
C GLY A 94 -18.58 -15.77 -5.76
N ALA A 95 -18.72 -14.75 -6.63
CA ALA A 95 -17.85 -14.49 -7.79
C ALA A 95 -17.52 -15.75 -8.60
N HIS A 96 -16.23 -16.11 -8.70
CA HIS A 96 -15.71 -17.27 -9.42
C HIS A 96 -15.87 -18.60 -8.67
N ASN A 97 -16.17 -18.56 -7.37
CA ASN A 97 -16.29 -19.73 -6.50
C ASN A 97 -17.49 -19.67 -5.52
N PRO A 98 -18.75 -19.61 -6.01
CA PRO A 98 -19.94 -19.50 -5.14
C PRO A 98 -20.10 -20.72 -4.21
N LYS A 99 -19.71 -21.89 -4.72
CA LYS A 99 -19.66 -23.14 -3.96
C LYS A 99 -18.69 -23.04 -2.77
N GLY A 100 -17.48 -22.53 -2.97
CA GLY A 100 -16.48 -22.41 -1.91
C GLY A 100 -16.92 -21.49 -0.77
N LEU A 101 -17.51 -20.34 -1.10
CA LEU A 101 -18.09 -19.43 -0.11
C LEU A 101 -19.28 -20.09 0.62
N ALA A 102 -20.16 -20.80 -0.08
CA ALA A 102 -21.26 -21.52 0.55
C ALA A 102 -20.81 -22.67 1.45
N GLU A 103 -19.75 -23.41 1.09
CA GLU A 103 -19.12 -24.40 1.98
C GLU A 103 -18.49 -23.75 3.21
N LYS A 104 -17.92 -22.53 3.09
CA LYS A 104 -17.40 -21.74 4.22
C LYS A 104 -18.54 -21.30 5.15
N VAL A 105 -19.65 -20.78 4.60
CA VAL A 105 -20.83 -20.35 5.38
C VAL A 105 -21.56 -21.53 6.02
N GLN A 106 -21.66 -22.68 5.35
CA GLN A 106 -22.25 -23.88 5.94
C GLN A 106 -21.42 -24.40 7.13
N LYS A 107 -20.08 -24.28 7.12
CA LYS A 107 -19.23 -24.59 8.29
C LYS A 107 -19.56 -23.69 9.47
N LEU A 108 -19.67 -22.37 9.26
CA LEU A 108 -20.04 -21.39 10.30
C LEU A 108 -21.43 -21.65 10.89
N VAL A 109 -22.44 -21.87 10.05
CA VAL A 109 -23.79 -22.26 10.47
C VAL A 109 -23.76 -23.52 11.34
N THR A 110 -22.97 -24.52 10.93
CA THR A 110 -22.86 -25.80 11.64
C THR A 110 -22.15 -25.63 12.99
N SER A 111 -21.06 -24.86 13.08
CA SER A 111 -20.32 -24.66 14.33
C SER A 111 -21.09 -23.84 15.37
N LYS A 112 -21.89 -22.88 14.92
CA LYS A 112 -22.85 -22.12 15.75
C LYS A 112 -24.06 -22.97 16.21
N GLY A 113 -24.23 -24.17 15.67
CA GLY A 113 -25.41 -25.03 15.93
C GLY A 113 -26.72 -24.44 15.38
N TYR A 114 -26.64 -23.64 14.31
CA TYR A 114 -27.79 -22.94 13.75
C TYR A 114 -28.52 -23.75 12.69
N ASP A 115 -29.85 -23.75 12.78
CA ASP A 115 -30.73 -24.34 11.77
C ASP A 115 -31.03 -23.30 10.68
N LEU A 116 -29.99 -22.90 9.94
CA LEU A 116 -30.08 -22.07 8.75
C LEU A 116 -29.70 -22.91 7.53
N LYS A 117 -30.44 -22.77 6.42
CA LYS A 117 -30.13 -23.49 5.18
C LYS A 117 -29.29 -22.64 4.25
N VAL A 118 -28.09 -23.12 3.89
CA VAL A 118 -27.22 -22.49 2.89
C VAL A 118 -27.40 -23.17 1.53
N ALA A 119 -27.45 -22.38 0.45
CA ALA A 119 -27.46 -22.85 -0.93
C ALA A 119 -26.57 -21.96 -1.81
N TYR A 120 -26.21 -22.44 -3.00
CA TYR A 120 -25.45 -21.68 -3.98
C TYR A 120 -25.99 -21.85 -5.41
N VAL A 121 -25.68 -20.88 -6.27
CA VAL A 121 -25.99 -20.90 -7.71
C VAL A 121 -24.71 -21.11 -8.51
N LEU A 122 -24.80 -21.86 -9.61
CA LEU A 122 -23.76 -22.03 -10.63
C LEU A 122 -24.41 -21.97 -12.02
N GLY A 123 -23.59 -21.76 -13.06
CA GLY A 123 -24.01 -21.67 -14.47
C GLY A 123 -23.78 -20.30 -15.10
N ASP A 124 -23.17 -19.38 -14.35
CA ASP A 124 -22.70 -18.08 -14.83
C ASP A 124 -21.37 -18.21 -15.58
N ASN A 125 -20.40 -18.94 -15.01
CA ASN A 125 -19.09 -19.18 -15.62
C ASN A 125 -19.21 -20.05 -16.88
N VAL A 126 -18.79 -19.49 -18.03
CA VAL A 126 -18.80 -20.14 -19.36
C VAL A 126 -17.39 -20.17 -19.99
N MET A 127 -16.36 -20.28 -19.15
CA MET A 127 -14.95 -20.32 -19.58
C MET A 127 -14.61 -21.53 -20.47
N GLU A 128 -15.30 -22.66 -20.32
CA GLU A 128 -15.08 -23.84 -21.16
C GLU A 128 -15.59 -23.59 -22.59
N GLU A 129 -16.75 -22.96 -22.75
CA GLU A 129 -17.31 -22.58 -24.05
C GLU A 129 -16.43 -21.56 -24.81
N MET A 130 -15.63 -20.76 -24.09
CA MET A 130 -14.70 -19.79 -24.66
C MET A 130 -13.36 -20.40 -25.15
N SER A 131 -13.09 -21.69 -24.93
CA SER A 131 -11.81 -22.31 -25.36
C SER A 131 -11.55 -22.18 -26.86
N ASP A 132 -12.61 -22.31 -27.66
CA ASP A 132 -12.57 -22.44 -29.11
C ASP A 132 -12.85 -21.10 -29.82
N ILE A 133 -12.76 -19.98 -29.11
CA ILE A 133 -13.24 -18.67 -29.60
C ILE A 133 -12.52 -18.18 -30.87
N LYS A 134 -11.28 -18.65 -31.10
CA LYS A 134 -10.52 -18.40 -32.33
C LYS A 134 -11.06 -19.14 -33.56
N GLU A 135 -11.78 -20.26 -33.36
CA GLU A 135 -12.43 -21.02 -34.44
C GLU A 135 -13.89 -20.61 -34.63
N LYS A 136 -14.61 -20.34 -33.53
CA LYS A 136 -16.05 -20.02 -33.54
C LYS A 136 -16.34 -18.53 -33.71
N GLY A 137 -15.36 -17.67 -33.43
CA GLY A 137 -15.53 -16.21 -33.29
C GLY A 137 -16.05 -15.80 -31.91
N LEU A 138 -15.99 -14.50 -31.63
CA LEU A 138 -16.66 -13.90 -30.46
C LEU A 138 -18.19 -14.06 -30.58
N PRO A 139 -18.92 -14.21 -29.45
CA PRO A 139 -20.36 -13.96 -29.41
C PRO A 139 -20.70 -12.54 -29.91
N PRO A 140 -21.93 -12.30 -30.41
CA PRO A 140 -22.36 -10.97 -30.83
C PRO A 140 -22.18 -9.93 -29.70
N HIS A 141 -21.70 -8.75 -30.06
CA HIS A 141 -21.58 -7.61 -29.14
C HIS A 141 -22.97 -7.21 -28.60
N LEU A 142 -23.06 -6.68 -27.38
CA LEU A 142 -24.32 -6.30 -26.75
C LEU A 142 -25.18 -5.38 -27.65
N ASP A 143 -24.52 -4.42 -28.30
CA ASP A 143 -25.14 -3.45 -29.21
C ASP A 143 -25.11 -3.87 -30.70
N SER A 144 -24.85 -5.14 -31.05
CA SER A 144 -24.66 -5.56 -32.46
C SER A 144 -25.88 -5.32 -33.37
N ASP A 145 -27.08 -5.23 -32.78
CA ASP A 145 -28.32 -4.94 -33.48
C ASP A 145 -28.49 -3.44 -33.80
N ASN A 146 -27.65 -2.56 -33.23
CA ASN A 146 -27.64 -1.13 -33.49
C ASN A 146 -26.56 -0.77 -34.54
N THR A 147 -26.98 -0.63 -35.80
CA THR A 147 -26.09 -0.38 -36.94
C THR A 147 -25.30 0.93 -36.89
N GLU A 148 -25.65 1.86 -36.00
CA GLU A 148 -24.92 3.11 -35.82
C GLU A 148 -23.72 2.96 -34.86
N VAL A 149 -23.63 1.84 -34.11
CA VAL A 149 -22.51 1.56 -33.18
C VAL A 149 -21.33 0.98 -33.95
N THR A 150 -20.27 1.77 -34.08
CA THR A 150 -19.00 1.32 -34.66
C THR A 150 -18.08 0.79 -33.55
N ILE A 151 -17.79 -0.51 -33.57
CA ILE A 151 -16.83 -1.16 -32.66
C ILE A 151 -15.39 -0.82 -33.10
N ASN A 152 -14.50 -0.56 -32.14
CA ASN A 152 -13.08 -0.28 -32.42
C ASN A 152 -12.35 -1.56 -32.86
N ASP A 153 -11.43 -1.45 -33.82
CA ASP A 153 -10.62 -2.56 -34.32
C ASP A 153 -9.89 -3.32 -33.21
N HIS A 154 -9.41 -2.62 -32.17
CA HIS A 154 -8.71 -3.21 -31.02
C HIS A 154 -9.60 -4.07 -30.11
N THR A 155 -10.93 -3.88 -30.14
CA THR A 155 -11.89 -4.72 -29.38
C THR A 155 -11.90 -6.17 -29.89
N LEU A 156 -11.41 -6.42 -31.10
CA LEU A 156 -11.29 -7.76 -31.69
C LEU A 156 -9.90 -8.39 -31.49
N ASP A 157 -9.02 -7.78 -30.68
CA ASP A 157 -7.65 -8.25 -30.48
C ASP A 157 -7.53 -9.67 -29.91
N VAL A 158 -8.52 -10.12 -29.12
CA VAL A 158 -8.60 -11.50 -28.60
C VAL A 158 -8.72 -12.56 -29.71
N LEU A 159 -9.15 -12.16 -30.91
CA LEU A 159 -9.16 -13.01 -32.12
C LEU A 159 -7.91 -12.82 -32.99
N LYS A 160 -7.23 -11.66 -32.89
CA LYS A 160 -6.08 -11.28 -33.73
C LYS A 160 -4.73 -11.68 -33.13
N ALA A 161 -4.65 -11.77 -31.80
CA ALA A 161 -3.43 -12.04 -31.04
C ALA A 161 -3.63 -13.18 -30.02
N ASP A 162 -2.54 -13.70 -29.45
CA ASP A 162 -2.61 -14.76 -28.45
C ASP A 162 -2.87 -14.21 -27.03
N LYS A 163 -3.94 -13.41 -26.90
CA LYS A 163 -4.36 -12.79 -25.63
C LYS A 163 -5.31 -13.77 -24.91
N PRO A 164 -4.92 -14.37 -23.77
CA PRO A 164 -5.78 -15.32 -23.06
C PRO A 164 -7.02 -14.64 -22.48
N ILE A 165 -8.16 -15.32 -22.60
CA ILE A 165 -9.35 -15.00 -21.80
C ILE A 165 -9.07 -15.45 -20.36
N VAL A 166 -9.37 -14.58 -19.39
CA VAL A 166 -9.13 -14.81 -17.96
C VAL A 166 -10.41 -15.13 -17.20
N SER A 167 -11.56 -14.65 -17.68
CA SER A 167 -12.87 -14.86 -17.07
C SER A 167 -13.98 -14.59 -18.10
N ALA A 168 -15.07 -15.37 -18.02
CA ALA A 168 -16.23 -15.26 -18.90
C ALA A 168 -17.51 -15.65 -18.14
N HIS A 169 -18.39 -14.68 -17.83
CA HIS A 169 -19.59 -14.93 -17.02
C HIS A 169 -20.86 -14.35 -17.65
N VAL A 170 -21.88 -15.19 -17.81
CA VAL A 170 -23.24 -14.77 -18.17
C VAL A 170 -24.00 -14.23 -16.96
N TYR A 171 -24.85 -13.24 -17.18
CA TYR A 171 -25.65 -12.61 -16.14
C TYR A 171 -26.90 -13.45 -15.86
N LEU A 172 -26.83 -14.32 -14.84
CA LEU A 172 -27.95 -15.17 -14.42
C LEU A 172 -29.13 -14.37 -13.85
N GLY A 173 -30.30 -15.01 -13.84
CA GLY A 173 -31.54 -14.43 -13.31
C GLY A 173 -31.82 -14.80 -11.86
N ALA A 174 -33.07 -14.56 -11.46
CA ALA A 174 -33.63 -14.85 -10.14
C ALA A 174 -34.25 -16.25 -10.03
N ARG A 175 -34.39 -17.01 -11.13
CA ARG A 175 -35.07 -18.32 -11.15
C ARG A 175 -34.42 -19.32 -10.19
N GLU A 176 -33.10 -19.39 -10.22
CA GLU A 176 -32.28 -20.28 -9.41
C GLU A 176 -32.33 -19.88 -7.92
N ILE A 177 -32.37 -18.56 -7.67
CA ILE A 177 -32.55 -17.96 -6.34
C ILE A 177 -33.93 -18.35 -5.77
N VAL A 178 -35.01 -18.17 -6.53
CA VAL A 178 -36.37 -18.54 -6.13
C VAL A 178 -36.47 -20.03 -5.85
N ALA A 179 -35.90 -20.89 -6.71
CA ALA A 179 -35.87 -22.33 -6.50
C ALA A 179 -35.15 -22.70 -5.18
N GLY A 180 -34.02 -22.06 -4.86
CA GLY A 180 -33.33 -22.20 -3.57
C GLY A 180 -34.21 -21.80 -2.38
N LEU A 181 -34.87 -20.65 -2.47
CA LEU A 181 -35.80 -20.17 -1.43
C LEU A 181 -37.02 -21.10 -1.27
N GLU A 182 -37.50 -21.75 -2.34
CA GLU A 182 -38.60 -22.73 -2.29
C GLU A 182 -38.20 -24.05 -1.61
N GLN A 183 -36.95 -24.51 -1.78
CA GLN A 183 -36.38 -25.60 -0.95
C GLN A 183 -36.09 -25.16 0.50
N GLY A 184 -36.30 -23.88 0.80
CA GLY A 184 -36.25 -23.27 2.12
C GLY A 184 -34.91 -22.66 2.49
N ALA A 185 -34.00 -22.40 1.54
CA ALA A 185 -32.74 -21.72 1.81
C ALA A 185 -32.95 -20.41 2.59
N ASP A 186 -32.13 -20.16 3.59
CA ASP A 186 -32.05 -18.90 4.34
C ASP A 186 -30.91 -18.02 3.84
N ILE A 187 -29.82 -18.62 3.33
CA ILE A 187 -28.68 -17.92 2.73
C ILE A 187 -28.45 -18.51 1.32
N ILE A 188 -28.40 -17.65 0.31
CA ILE A 188 -28.11 -18.01 -1.08
C ILE A 188 -26.90 -17.21 -1.57
N ILE A 189 -25.93 -17.91 -2.15
CA ILE A 189 -24.67 -17.35 -2.67
C ILE A 189 -24.55 -17.67 -4.16
N ALA A 190 -24.61 -16.66 -5.01
CA ALA A 190 -24.46 -16.78 -6.45
C ALA A 190 -23.08 -16.37 -6.93
N GLY A 191 -22.74 -16.74 -8.17
CA GLY A 191 -21.73 -16.05 -8.98
C GLY A 191 -22.36 -14.84 -9.67
N ARG A 192 -22.06 -14.59 -10.94
CA ARG A 192 -22.67 -13.46 -11.66
C ARG A 192 -24.16 -13.69 -11.96
N VAL A 193 -25.00 -13.09 -11.13
CA VAL A 193 -26.39 -12.75 -11.45
C VAL A 193 -26.47 -11.28 -11.88
N ALA A 194 -27.50 -10.91 -12.62
CA ALA A 194 -27.83 -9.50 -12.83
C ALA A 194 -28.17 -8.82 -11.50
N ASP A 195 -27.86 -7.53 -11.38
CA ASP A 195 -27.65 -6.86 -10.09
C ASP A 195 -28.94 -6.75 -9.25
N ALA A 196 -30.08 -6.54 -9.92
CA ALA A 196 -31.41 -6.55 -9.31
C ALA A 196 -31.97 -7.96 -9.02
N SER A 197 -31.41 -9.03 -9.61
CA SER A 197 -31.98 -10.39 -9.52
C SER A 197 -32.07 -10.97 -8.09
N PRO A 198 -31.16 -10.68 -7.14
CA PRO A 198 -31.36 -10.97 -5.72
C PRO A 198 -32.65 -10.37 -5.13
N VAL A 199 -32.97 -9.12 -5.50
CA VAL A 199 -34.17 -8.40 -5.03
C VAL A 199 -35.43 -8.94 -5.71
N ILE A 200 -35.36 -9.20 -7.02
CA ILE A 200 -36.43 -9.89 -7.78
C ILE A 200 -36.73 -11.26 -7.14
N GLY A 201 -35.71 -12.06 -6.83
CA GLY A 201 -35.88 -13.40 -6.26
C GLY A 201 -36.51 -13.40 -4.87
N ALA A 202 -36.10 -12.48 -4.01
CA ALA A 202 -36.73 -12.27 -2.70
C ALA A 202 -38.22 -11.88 -2.82
N ALA A 203 -38.54 -10.92 -3.70
CA ALA A 203 -39.92 -10.43 -3.89
C ALA A 203 -40.84 -11.47 -4.54
N TRP A 204 -40.35 -12.14 -5.58
CA TRP A 204 -41.04 -13.23 -6.28
C TRP A 204 -41.38 -14.36 -5.32
N TRP A 205 -40.40 -14.85 -4.55
CA TRP A 205 -40.66 -15.86 -3.52
C TRP A 205 -41.64 -15.34 -2.47
N TRP A 206 -41.49 -14.11 -1.98
CA TRP A 206 -42.36 -13.58 -0.93
C TRP A 206 -43.84 -13.53 -1.35
N HIS A 207 -44.13 -12.94 -2.50
CA HIS A 207 -45.50 -12.71 -2.95
C HIS A 207 -46.14 -13.92 -3.66
N GLN A 208 -45.35 -14.97 -3.92
CA GLN A 208 -45.74 -16.18 -4.64
C GLN A 208 -46.17 -15.90 -6.09
N TRP A 209 -45.43 -15.00 -6.75
CA TRP A 209 -45.60 -14.69 -8.17
C TRP A 209 -45.19 -15.88 -9.06
N ARG A 210 -45.60 -15.81 -10.33
CA ARG A 210 -45.24 -16.74 -11.39
C ARG A 210 -44.14 -16.16 -12.27
N SER A 211 -43.43 -17.02 -13.00
CA SER A 211 -42.44 -16.64 -14.02
C SER A 211 -43.01 -15.84 -15.21
N ASN A 212 -44.32 -15.59 -15.25
CA ASN A 212 -45.00 -14.77 -16.24
C ASN A 212 -45.89 -13.66 -15.64
N ASP A 213 -45.78 -13.38 -14.33
CA ASP A 213 -46.41 -12.22 -13.69
C ASP A 213 -45.51 -10.97 -13.94
N PHE A 214 -45.33 -10.62 -15.23
CA PHE A 214 -44.25 -9.74 -15.67
C PHE A 214 -44.30 -8.32 -15.08
N ASP A 215 -45.48 -7.73 -14.91
CA ASP A 215 -45.63 -6.39 -14.28
C ASP A 215 -45.01 -6.38 -12.87
N GLN A 216 -45.18 -7.47 -12.11
CA GLN A 216 -44.69 -7.61 -10.74
C GLN A 216 -43.17 -7.80 -10.72
N LEU A 217 -42.66 -8.65 -11.62
CA LEU A 217 -41.22 -8.86 -11.79
C LEU A 217 -40.50 -7.59 -12.26
N ALA A 218 -41.12 -6.80 -13.15
CA ALA A 218 -40.58 -5.53 -13.62
C ALA A 218 -40.60 -4.44 -12.52
N GLY A 219 -41.64 -4.43 -11.69
CA GLY A 219 -41.67 -3.61 -10.47
C GLY A 219 -40.53 -3.96 -9.51
N ALA A 220 -40.29 -5.26 -9.28
CA ALA A 220 -39.18 -5.73 -8.46
C ALA A 220 -37.79 -5.48 -9.07
N LEU A 221 -37.66 -5.48 -10.40
CA LEU A 221 -36.45 -5.08 -11.13
C LEU A 221 -36.09 -3.61 -10.82
N VAL A 222 -37.04 -2.68 -11.00
CA VAL A 222 -36.82 -1.25 -10.68
C VAL A 222 -36.61 -1.05 -9.17
N ALA A 223 -37.31 -1.80 -8.34
CA ALA A 223 -37.14 -1.75 -6.89
C ALA A 223 -35.78 -2.30 -6.40
N GLY A 224 -35.14 -3.19 -7.15
CA GLY A 224 -33.76 -3.65 -6.95
C GLY A 224 -32.76 -2.61 -7.43
N HIS A 225 -32.96 -2.09 -8.65
CA HIS A 225 -32.15 -1.02 -9.24
C HIS A 225 -32.04 0.25 -8.36
N LEU A 226 -33.09 0.53 -7.58
CA LEU A 226 -33.10 1.63 -6.62
C LEU A 226 -32.33 1.38 -5.31
N ILE A 227 -31.82 0.17 -5.06
CA ILE A 227 -31.03 -0.17 -3.86
C ILE A 227 -29.71 -0.92 -4.15
N GLU A 228 -29.48 -1.41 -5.38
CA GLU A 228 -28.23 -2.07 -5.82
C GLU A 228 -27.03 -1.10 -5.87
N CYS A 229 -25.83 -1.62 -6.14
CA CYS A 229 -24.55 -0.92 -6.20
C CYS A 229 -24.11 -0.18 -4.90
N SER A 230 -24.84 0.83 -4.41
CA SER A 230 -24.35 1.70 -3.33
C SER A 230 -25.46 2.44 -2.55
N ALA A 231 -25.05 3.27 -1.59
CA ALA A 231 -25.93 4.16 -0.81
C ALA A 231 -26.50 5.35 -1.63
N TYR A 232 -26.52 5.27 -2.97
CA TYR A 232 -26.86 6.38 -3.87
C TYR A 232 -28.25 6.95 -3.62
N VAL A 233 -29.24 6.08 -3.45
CA VAL A 233 -30.63 6.49 -3.16
C VAL A 233 -30.80 7.20 -1.80
N THR A 234 -29.78 7.16 -0.95
CA THR A 234 -29.73 7.84 0.35
C THR A 234 -28.80 9.07 0.39
N GLY A 235 -28.25 9.50 -0.76
CA GLY A 235 -27.47 10.74 -0.89
C GLY A 235 -26.04 10.57 -1.39
N ALA A 236 -25.49 9.35 -1.47
CA ALA A 236 -24.18 9.13 -2.07
C ALA A 236 -24.20 9.44 -3.58
N ASN A 237 -23.12 9.98 -4.13
CA ASN A 237 -23.01 10.39 -5.55
C ASN A 237 -24.14 11.30 -6.07
N PHE A 238 -24.94 11.91 -5.19
CA PHE A 238 -26.07 12.74 -5.58
C PHE A 238 -25.60 14.10 -6.11
N ALA A 239 -25.92 14.42 -7.36
CA ALA A 239 -25.44 15.63 -8.03
C ALA A 239 -25.82 16.95 -7.30
N GLY A 240 -26.91 16.95 -6.51
CA GLY A 240 -27.35 18.09 -5.70
C GLY A 240 -26.79 18.13 -4.27
N PHE A 241 -25.74 17.37 -3.94
CA PHE A 241 -25.22 17.26 -2.57
C PHE A 241 -24.90 18.61 -1.90
N TYR A 242 -24.48 19.61 -2.67
CA TYR A 242 -24.07 20.93 -2.18
C TYR A 242 -25.22 21.78 -1.60
N GLU A 243 -26.48 21.37 -1.77
CA GLU A 243 -27.65 22.00 -1.12
C GLU A 243 -27.91 21.43 0.30
N TYR A 244 -27.17 20.38 0.71
CA TYR A 244 -27.34 19.68 1.99
C TYR A 244 -26.16 19.93 2.93
N PRO A 245 -26.36 19.82 4.27
CA PRO A 245 -25.25 19.88 5.23
C PRO A 245 -24.23 18.76 4.98
N LEU A 246 -22.94 19.10 5.06
CA LEU A 246 -21.86 18.10 4.98
C LEU A 246 -22.00 16.99 6.04
N ASP A 247 -22.64 17.30 7.17
CA ASP A 247 -22.91 16.33 8.23
C ASP A 247 -23.94 15.25 7.85
N ASP A 248 -24.74 15.41 6.80
CA ASP A 248 -25.66 14.36 6.34
C ASP A 248 -25.02 13.42 5.29
N LEU A 249 -23.84 13.79 4.75
CA LEU A 249 -23.22 13.23 3.54
C LEU A 249 -22.05 12.26 3.79
N TYR A 250 -21.90 11.73 5.01
CA TYR A 250 -20.94 10.67 5.34
C TYR A 250 -21.54 9.70 6.37
N ASP A 251 -21.02 8.46 6.49
CA ASP A 251 -21.63 7.37 7.29
C ASP A 251 -23.12 7.14 6.94
N MET A 252 -23.43 7.28 5.64
CA MET A 252 -24.73 7.01 5.03
C MET A 252 -24.97 5.51 4.96
N THR A 253 -26.21 5.07 5.15
CA THR A 253 -26.59 3.64 5.06
C THR A 253 -27.29 3.32 3.75
N PHE A 254 -27.28 2.05 3.34
CA PHE A 254 -27.89 1.62 2.09
C PHE A 254 -29.42 1.69 2.10
N GLY A 255 -30.00 1.76 0.89
CA GLY A 255 -31.45 1.78 0.70
C GLY A 255 -32.15 0.50 1.16
N ILE A 256 -33.41 0.67 1.55
CA ILE A 256 -34.36 -0.40 1.85
C ILE A 256 -35.58 -0.19 0.95
N SER A 257 -36.00 -1.23 0.25
CA SER A 257 -37.19 -1.23 -0.61
C SER A 257 -38.30 -2.05 0.03
N GLU A 258 -39.45 -1.42 0.27
CA GLU A 258 -40.68 -2.07 0.74
C GLU A 258 -41.56 -2.42 -0.46
N ILE A 259 -41.47 -3.64 -1.00
CA ILE A 259 -42.11 -4.02 -2.27
C ILE A 259 -43.49 -4.66 -2.03
N GLU A 260 -44.52 -4.04 -2.58
CA GLU A 260 -45.92 -4.45 -2.56
C GLU A 260 -46.21 -5.64 -3.47
N LYS A 261 -47.37 -6.27 -3.27
CA LYS A 261 -47.78 -7.47 -4.04
C LYS A 261 -48.03 -7.21 -5.53
N ASP A 262 -48.26 -5.96 -5.91
CA ASP A 262 -48.46 -5.54 -7.31
C ASP A 262 -47.14 -5.20 -8.04
N GLY A 263 -46.01 -5.12 -7.32
CA GLY A 263 -44.71 -4.70 -7.83
C GLY A 263 -44.37 -3.21 -7.57
N SER A 264 -45.30 -2.41 -7.05
CA SER A 264 -44.96 -1.06 -6.57
C SER A 264 -44.10 -1.14 -5.30
N CYS A 265 -43.36 -0.08 -4.96
CA CYS A 265 -42.53 -0.08 -3.75
C CYS A 265 -42.49 1.28 -3.05
N VAL A 266 -42.01 1.27 -1.80
CA VAL A 266 -41.56 2.48 -1.09
C VAL A 266 -40.07 2.32 -0.76
N VAL A 267 -39.24 3.22 -1.28
CA VAL A 267 -37.84 3.33 -0.91
C VAL A 267 -37.73 4.11 0.41
N THR A 268 -36.95 3.57 1.33
CA THR A 268 -36.73 4.10 2.69
C THR A 268 -35.32 3.77 3.16
N LYS A 269 -34.93 4.23 4.35
CA LYS A 269 -33.76 3.75 5.09
C LYS A 269 -34.07 3.59 6.58
N HIS A 270 -33.15 3.05 7.37
CA HIS A 270 -33.25 3.08 8.83
C HIS A 270 -32.70 4.42 9.40
N ASP A 271 -33.22 4.87 10.55
CA ASP A 271 -32.88 6.17 11.13
C ASP A 271 -31.57 6.20 11.94
N ALA A 272 -31.00 5.03 12.27
CA ALA A 272 -29.79 4.94 13.12
C ALA A 272 -28.46 5.38 12.43
N LYS A 273 -28.50 5.72 11.14
CA LYS A 273 -27.34 6.15 10.32
C LYS A 273 -27.71 7.35 9.45
N LYS A 274 -26.72 8.02 8.85
CA LYS A 274 -26.87 9.30 8.12
C LYS A 274 -27.49 9.10 6.72
N GLY A 275 -27.43 10.12 5.87
CA GLY A 275 -28.10 10.18 4.56
C GLY A 275 -29.57 10.59 4.64
N PHE A 276 -30.21 10.74 3.47
CA PHE A 276 -31.59 11.16 3.29
C PHE A 276 -32.19 10.51 2.02
N VAL A 277 -33.47 10.13 2.07
CA VAL A 277 -34.20 9.63 0.88
C VAL A 277 -35.22 10.68 0.45
N THR A 278 -35.07 11.20 -0.75
CA THR A 278 -35.95 12.21 -1.37
C THR A 278 -36.37 11.75 -2.75
N GLU A 279 -37.36 12.42 -3.35
CA GLU A 279 -37.72 12.09 -4.74
C GLU A 279 -36.54 12.25 -5.69
N ASP A 280 -35.61 13.15 -5.39
CA ASP A 280 -34.54 13.51 -6.31
C ASP A 280 -33.31 12.61 -6.14
N THR A 281 -33.06 12.04 -4.95
CA THR A 281 -32.13 10.89 -4.82
C THR A 281 -32.69 9.65 -5.51
N VAL A 282 -34.00 9.40 -5.41
CA VAL A 282 -34.68 8.30 -6.11
C VAL A 282 -34.68 8.50 -7.62
N LYS A 283 -34.96 9.70 -8.14
CA LYS A 283 -34.86 10.01 -9.60
C LYS A 283 -33.41 9.92 -10.08
N CYS A 284 -32.44 10.37 -9.29
CA CYS A 284 -31.02 10.30 -9.65
C CYS A 284 -30.55 8.84 -9.77
N GLN A 285 -30.95 7.97 -8.82
CA GLN A 285 -30.66 6.54 -8.93
C GLN A 285 -31.46 5.86 -10.04
N PHE A 286 -32.74 6.20 -10.22
CA PHE A 286 -33.57 5.62 -11.29
C PHE A 286 -33.03 5.89 -12.70
N LEU A 287 -32.25 6.95 -12.91
CA LEU A 287 -31.65 7.29 -14.20
C LEU A 287 -30.22 6.71 -14.37
N TYR A 288 -29.70 6.00 -13.38
CA TYR A 288 -28.41 5.34 -13.44
C TYR A 288 -28.44 4.16 -14.43
N GLU A 289 -27.42 4.01 -15.27
CA GLU A 289 -27.27 2.91 -16.26
C GLU A 289 -28.45 2.60 -17.23
N LEU A 290 -29.53 3.39 -17.23
CA LEU A 290 -30.65 3.20 -18.14
C LEU A 290 -30.31 3.56 -19.59
N GLN A 291 -30.32 2.55 -20.45
CA GLN A 291 -30.11 2.68 -21.90
C GLN A 291 -31.32 3.29 -22.66
N GLY A 292 -32.50 3.39 -22.02
CA GLY A 292 -33.73 3.88 -22.64
C GLY A 292 -34.98 3.57 -21.81
N ASN A 293 -36.16 3.64 -22.44
CA ASN A 293 -37.44 3.33 -21.77
C ASN A 293 -37.73 1.82 -21.61
N ILE A 294 -36.93 0.96 -22.24
CA ILE A 294 -37.00 -0.50 -22.11
C ILE A 294 -35.76 -1.00 -21.37
N TYR A 295 -35.91 -1.36 -20.11
CA TYR A 295 -34.84 -1.90 -19.25
C TYR A 295 -34.81 -3.43 -19.36
N LEU A 296 -33.63 -4.00 -19.62
CA LEU A 296 -33.45 -5.42 -19.93
C LEU A 296 -32.89 -6.19 -18.72
N ASN A 297 -33.53 -7.30 -18.37
CA ASN A 297 -33.07 -8.25 -17.35
C ASN A 297 -33.35 -9.70 -17.79
N SER A 298 -32.60 -10.65 -17.23
CA SER A 298 -32.66 -12.09 -17.55
C SER A 298 -34.01 -12.76 -17.25
N ASP A 299 -34.86 -12.13 -16.43
CA ASP A 299 -36.20 -12.64 -16.05
C ASP A 299 -37.35 -11.88 -16.69
N VAL A 300 -37.17 -10.60 -16.99
CA VAL A 300 -38.23 -9.68 -17.42
C VAL A 300 -37.64 -8.47 -18.17
N LYS A 301 -38.45 -7.83 -19.03
CA LYS A 301 -38.18 -6.46 -19.51
C LYS A 301 -39.08 -5.46 -18.80
N GLY A 302 -38.49 -4.44 -18.20
CA GLY A 302 -39.21 -3.29 -17.66
C GLY A 302 -39.51 -2.26 -18.74
N ILE A 303 -40.75 -1.78 -18.77
CA ILE A 303 -41.23 -0.67 -19.61
C ILE A 303 -41.45 0.51 -18.67
N LEU A 304 -40.74 1.61 -18.92
CA LEU A 304 -40.55 2.70 -17.96
C LEU A 304 -41.39 3.95 -18.24
N ASP A 305 -42.11 4.00 -19.36
CA ASP A 305 -42.85 5.17 -19.87
C ASP A 305 -43.87 5.78 -18.89
N GLU A 306 -44.46 4.98 -18.00
CA GLU A 306 -45.46 5.42 -17.02
C GLU A 306 -44.92 5.52 -15.58
N VAL A 307 -43.62 5.34 -15.34
CA VAL A 307 -43.04 5.31 -13.98
C VAL A 307 -43.24 6.64 -13.24
N GLN A 308 -43.76 6.54 -12.02
CA GLN A 308 -44.00 7.65 -11.11
C GLN A 308 -43.11 7.51 -9.88
N VAL A 309 -42.53 8.64 -9.43
CA VAL A 309 -41.76 8.76 -8.18
C VAL A 309 -42.40 9.86 -7.34
N LYS A 310 -42.71 9.60 -6.06
CA LYS A 310 -43.39 10.59 -5.20
C LYS A 310 -43.07 10.45 -3.71
N ASN A 311 -42.88 11.57 -3.03
CA ASN A 311 -42.69 11.64 -1.58
C ASN A 311 -43.95 11.18 -0.81
N GLU A 312 -43.79 10.25 0.14
CA GLU A 312 -44.83 9.84 1.11
C GLU A 312 -44.47 10.18 2.57
N GLY A 313 -43.25 10.67 2.84
CA GLY A 313 -42.83 11.11 4.17
C GLY A 313 -41.33 11.39 4.28
N ARG A 314 -40.87 11.75 5.50
CA ARG A 314 -39.43 11.88 5.79
C ARG A 314 -38.74 10.55 5.48
N ASN A 315 -37.73 10.58 4.62
CA ASN A 315 -36.99 9.40 4.15
C ASN A 315 -37.88 8.32 3.50
N ARG A 316 -39.04 8.66 2.92
CA ARG A 316 -39.95 7.68 2.29
C ARG A 316 -40.51 8.17 0.96
N VAL A 317 -40.26 7.41 -0.10
CA VAL A 317 -40.63 7.76 -1.49
C VAL A 317 -41.23 6.54 -2.18
N ARG A 318 -42.45 6.67 -2.71
CA ARG A 318 -43.14 5.63 -3.48
C ARG A 318 -42.68 5.63 -4.93
N VAL A 319 -42.51 4.44 -5.51
CA VAL A 319 -42.31 4.22 -6.94
C VAL A 319 -43.34 3.21 -7.46
N TRP A 320 -43.99 3.53 -8.58
CA TRP A 320 -45.01 2.68 -9.23
C TRP A 320 -45.16 3.01 -10.72
N GLY A 321 -46.00 2.25 -11.44
CA GLY A 321 -46.28 2.50 -12.88
C GLY A 321 -45.40 1.72 -13.86
N ILE A 322 -44.44 0.92 -13.37
CA ILE A 322 -43.64 0.02 -14.19
C ILE A 322 -44.56 -1.01 -14.89
N LYS A 323 -44.30 -1.30 -16.16
CA LYS A 323 -44.94 -2.40 -16.90
C LYS A 323 -43.93 -3.47 -17.31
N GLY A 324 -44.40 -4.71 -17.42
CA GLY A 324 -43.54 -5.87 -17.68
C GLY A 324 -43.81 -6.57 -19.00
N ALA A 325 -42.75 -7.04 -19.64
CA ALA A 325 -42.80 -7.91 -20.81
C ALA A 325 -41.84 -9.11 -20.66
N PRO A 326 -42.03 -10.20 -21.43
CA PRO A 326 -41.10 -11.34 -21.44
C PRO A 326 -39.63 -10.90 -21.68
N PRO A 327 -38.64 -11.59 -21.08
CA PRO A 327 -37.23 -11.28 -21.26
C PRO A 327 -36.77 -11.46 -22.72
N PRO A 328 -35.61 -10.88 -23.10
CA PRO A 328 -34.95 -11.20 -24.36
C PRO A 328 -34.53 -12.69 -24.44
N PRO A 329 -34.24 -13.22 -25.64
CA PRO A 329 -33.75 -14.60 -25.83
C PRO A 329 -32.26 -14.78 -25.47
N THR A 330 -31.60 -13.73 -24.99
CA THR A 330 -30.17 -13.63 -24.67
C THR A 330 -29.99 -12.99 -23.28
N THR A 331 -28.79 -13.08 -22.71
CA THR A 331 -28.38 -12.32 -21.52
C THR A 331 -27.01 -11.69 -21.75
N LYS A 332 -26.64 -10.70 -20.92
CA LYS A 332 -25.32 -10.07 -20.93
C LYS A 332 -24.25 -11.12 -20.57
N LEU A 333 -23.13 -11.09 -21.29
CA LEU A 333 -21.95 -11.92 -21.05
C LEU A 333 -20.75 -10.98 -20.95
N ALA A 334 -20.08 -10.96 -19.80
CA ALA A 334 -18.81 -10.26 -19.65
C ALA A 334 -17.67 -11.23 -19.99
N ILE A 335 -16.81 -10.87 -20.95
CA ILE A 335 -15.61 -11.63 -21.33
C ILE A 335 -14.41 -10.73 -21.07
N PHE A 336 -13.47 -11.20 -20.24
CA PHE A 336 -12.26 -10.49 -19.90
C PHE A 336 -11.05 -11.21 -20.50
N TYR A 337 -10.15 -10.47 -21.16
CA TYR A 337 -8.91 -11.00 -21.73
C TYR A 337 -7.72 -10.09 -21.41
N GLN A 338 -6.51 -10.65 -21.43
CA GLN A 338 -5.30 -9.90 -21.14
C GLN A 338 -4.96 -8.92 -22.29
N ALA A 339 -5.38 -7.67 -22.15
CA ALA A 339 -5.33 -6.68 -23.23
C ALA A 339 -3.91 -6.13 -23.55
N GLY A 340 -3.13 -5.78 -22.53
CA GLY A 340 -1.81 -5.13 -22.66
C GLY A 340 -1.31 -4.54 -21.35
N TYR A 341 -0.44 -3.51 -21.42
CA TYR A 341 0.15 -2.80 -20.28
C TYR A 341 -0.11 -1.29 -20.39
N GLN A 342 -0.56 -0.69 -19.29
CA GLN A 342 -0.84 0.76 -19.18
C GLN A 342 0.30 1.48 -18.45
N SER A 343 0.51 2.76 -18.73
CA SER A 343 1.37 3.65 -17.94
C SER A 343 0.86 5.10 -17.95
N GLU A 344 1.12 5.80 -16.86
CA GLU A 344 0.65 7.17 -16.66
C GLU A 344 1.72 8.03 -15.99
N CYS A 345 1.78 9.33 -16.33
CA CYS A 345 2.61 10.30 -15.63
C CYS A 345 1.97 11.68 -15.65
N VAL A 346 1.97 12.40 -14.52
CA VAL A 346 1.46 13.77 -14.42
C VAL A 346 2.63 14.75 -14.27
N ILE A 347 2.82 15.60 -15.28
CA ILE A 347 3.85 16.64 -15.35
C ILE A 347 3.19 18.00 -15.11
N ASN A 348 3.74 18.79 -14.20
CA ASN A 348 3.19 20.09 -13.83
C ASN A 348 4.02 21.25 -14.39
N ALA A 349 3.34 22.31 -14.81
CA ALA A 349 3.91 23.54 -15.34
C ALA A 349 3.40 24.76 -14.56
N THR A 350 4.32 25.42 -13.85
CA THR A 350 4.07 26.70 -13.16
C THR A 350 4.37 27.89 -14.07
N GLY A 351 3.58 28.96 -13.94
CA GLY A 351 3.80 30.26 -14.58
C GLY A 351 3.02 30.44 -15.89
N TYR A 352 3.43 31.41 -16.71
CA TYR A 352 2.84 31.66 -18.02
C TYR A 352 3.37 30.70 -19.11
N ALA A 353 2.78 30.78 -20.31
CA ALA A 353 3.11 29.97 -21.48
C ALA A 353 2.97 28.44 -21.27
N THR A 354 1.97 28.01 -20.49
CA THR A 354 1.72 26.60 -20.16
C THR A 354 1.41 25.77 -21.40
N LYS A 355 0.70 26.33 -22.39
CA LYS A 355 0.46 25.68 -23.68
C LYS A 355 1.79 25.35 -24.39
N GLU A 356 2.65 26.34 -24.57
CA GLU A 356 3.92 26.22 -25.28
C GLU A 356 4.90 25.28 -24.53
N LYS A 357 4.84 25.27 -23.19
CA LYS A 357 5.57 24.32 -22.34
C LYS A 357 5.13 22.88 -22.58
N PHE A 358 3.83 22.62 -22.65
CA PHE A 358 3.31 21.28 -22.93
C PHE A 358 3.48 20.88 -24.41
N ASP A 359 3.42 21.81 -25.36
CA ASP A 359 3.79 21.56 -26.76
C ASP A 359 5.26 21.11 -26.88
N LEU A 360 6.18 21.79 -26.18
CA LEU A 360 7.60 21.43 -26.14
C LEU A 360 7.84 20.08 -25.44
N TRP A 361 7.13 19.79 -24.35
CA TRP A 361 7.22 18.50 -23.66
C TRP A 361 6.72 17.34 -24.53
N GLU A 362 5.54 17.47 -25.12
CA GLU A 362 4.98 16.49 -26.05
C GLU A 362 5.91 16.22 -27.23
N TYR A 363 6.49 17.28 -27.83
CA TYR A 363 7.50 17.15 -28.88
C TYR A 363 8.76 16.41 -28.41
N THR A 364 9.23 16.70 -27.19
CA THR A 364 10.44 16.10 -26.61
C THR A 364 10.23 14.61 -26.29
N MET A 365 9.06 14.25 -25.74
CA MET A 365 8.68 12.85 -25.51
C MET A 365 8.56 12.08 -26.83
N LYS A 366 7.85 12.63 -27.83
CA LYS A 366 7.71 12.00 -29.15
C LYS A 366 9.07 11.88 -29.87
N PHE A 367 9.97 12.84 -29.71
CA PHE A 367 11.36 12.74 -30.18
C PHE A 367 12.14 11.59 -29.49
N GLY A 368 12.08 11.48 -28.17
CA GLY A 368 12.75 10.41 -27.41
C GLY A 368 12.22 9.02 -27.75
N LEU A 369 10.90 8.84 -27.80
CA LEU A 369 10.25 7.58 -28.19
C LEU A 369 10.60 7.19 -29.64
N LYS A 370 10.75 8.17 -30.54
CA LYS A 370 11.20 7.94 -31.92
C LYS A 370 12.68 7.59 -32.01
N LYS A 371 13.53 8.23 -31.20
CA LYS A 371 14.97 7.90 -31.03
C LYS A 371 15.16 6.46 -30.53
N LEU A 372 14.27 5.98 -29.65
CA LEU A 372 14.25 4.58 -29.20
C LEU A 372 13.58 3.60 -30.18
N GLY A 373 12.94 4.07 -31.26
CA GLY A 373 12.26 3.21 -32.23
C GLY A 373 10.96 2.56 -31.70
N ILE A 374 10.27 3.22 -30.77
CA ILE A 374 9.06 2.70 -30.11
C ILE A 374 7.84 3.62 -30.18
N LEU A 375 7.96 4.84 -30.72
CA LEU A 375 6.84 5.79 -30.83
C LEU A 375 5.61 5.18 -31.53
N ASP A 376 5.85 4.43 -32.61
CA ASP A 376 4.81 3.84 -33.45
C ASP A 376 4.41 2.42 -32.97
N LYS A 377 4.67 2.09 -31.68
CA LYS A 377 4.34 0.81 -31.03
C LYS A 377 3.35 0.93 -29.86
N PHE A 378 2.87 2.13 -29.55
CA PHE A 378 1.82 2.31 -28.56
C PHE A 378 0.46 2.07 -29.21
N ASP A 379 -0.40 1.32 -28.53
CA ASP A 379 -1.80 1.13 -28.90
C ASP A 379 -2.59 2.42 -28.59
N ILE A 380 -2.25 3.12 -27.49
CA ILE A 380 -2.70 4.48 -27.15
C ILE A 380 -1.51 5.30 -26.64
N LEU A 381 -1.39 6.58 -27.05
CA LEU A 381 -0.43 7.53 -26.49
C LEU A 381 -0.98 8.98 -26.51
N GLU A 382 -1.43 9.48 -25.37
CA GLU A 382 -2.09 10.78 -25.22
C GLU A 382 -1.36 11.76 -24.30
N PHE A 383 -1.60 13.06 -24.52
CA PHE A 383 -1.06 14.19 -23.78
C PHE A 383 -2.20 15.11 -23.32
N GLN A 384 -2.89 14.71 -22.25
CA GLN A 384 -4.11 15.34 -21.74
C GLN A 384 -3.76 16.54 -20.85
N ARG A 385 -4.16 17.75 -21.25
CA ARG A 385 -3.76 19.02 -20.60
C ARG A 385 -4.88 19.54 -19.69
N LEU A 386 -4.55 19.87 -18.45
CA LEU A 386 -5.50 20.10 -17.36
C LEU A 386 -5.29 21.46 -16.69
N GLY A 387 -6.37 22.25 -16.62
CA GLY A 387 -6.42 23.54 -15.95
C GLY A 387 -5.92 24.75 -16.77
N VAL A 388 -6.16 25.94 -16.23
CA VAL A 388 -5.69 27.24 -16.74
C VAL A 388 -5.22 28.05 -15.52
N PRO A 389 -4.03 28.70 -15.54
CA PRO A 389 -3.52 29.40 -14.37
C PRO A 389 -4.32 30.68 -14.09
N GLU A 390 -4.40 31.09 -12.82
CA GLU A 390 -5.05 32.34 -12.42
C GLU A 390 -4.32 33.56 -13.02
N ALA A 391 -5.08 34.61 -13.37
CA ALA A 391 -4.50 35.84 -13.92
C ALA A 391 -3.77 36.64 -12.83
N ASN A 392 -2.44 36.76 -12.95
CA ASN A 392 -1.56 37.34 -11.93
C ASN A 392 -1.67 36.62 -10.56
N PRO A 393 -1.25 35.35 -10.49
CA PRO A 393 -1.48 34.47 -9.35
C PRO A 393 -0.62 34.87 -8.14
N LYS A 394 -1.21 34.79 -6.93
CA LYS A 394 -0.54 35.14 -5.66
C LYS A 394 0.26 34.01 -5.01
N SER A 395 0.23 32.81 -5.57
CA SER A 395 1.01 31.67 -5.08
C SER A 395 1.41 30.73 -6.22
N GLN A 396 2.41 29.88 -5.97
CA GLN A 396 2.82 28.83 -6.91
C GLN A 396 1.62 27.94 -7.31
N LEU A 397 0.83 27.48 -6.34
CA LEU A 397 -0.32 26.60 -6.57
C LEU A 397 -1.35 27.20 -7.52
N ARG A 398 -1.71 28.48 -7.33
CA ARG A 398 -2.62 29.24 -8.21
C ARG A 398 -2.08 29.42 -9.64
N SER A 399 -0.78 29.20 -9.84
CA SER A 399 -0.07 29.35 -11.10
C SER A 399 0.27 28.04 -11.79
N THR A 400 -0.06 26.88 -11.20
CA THR A 400 0.29 25.56 -11.73
C THR A 400 -0.85 24.97 -12.57
N THR A 401 -0.47 24.31 -13.67
CA THR A 401 -1.34 23.46 -14.51
C THR A 401 -0.65 22.13 -14.76
N SER A 402 -1.40 21.12 -15.22
CA SER A 402 -0.89 19.75 -15.33
C SER A 402 -1.05 19.18 -16.74
N CYS A 403 -0.22 18.22 -17.10
CA CYS A 403 -0.36 17.39 -18.29
C CYS A 403 -0.23 15.92 -17.87
N ARG A 404 -1.32 15.17 -18.03
CA ARG A 404 -1.38 13.72 -17.86
C ARG A 404 -0.96 13.08 -19.18
N VAL A 405 0.18 12.39 -19.17
CA VAL A 405 0.61 11.52 -20.26
C VAL A 405 0.06 10.13 -19.96
N PHE A 406 -0.72 9.59 -20.89
CA PHE A 406 -1.37 8.28 -20.77
C PHE A 406 -0.92 7.40 -21.94
N ALA A 407 -0.56 6.15 -21.68
CA ALA A 407 -0.01 5.26 -22.68
C ALA A 407 -0.40 3.79 -22.47
N GLU A 408 -0.68 3.09 -23.55
CA GLU A 408 -0.96 1.65 -23.58
C GLU A 408 -0.12 0.96 -24.66
N SER A 409 0.38 -0.24 -24.37
CA SER A 409 1.05 -1.12 -25.34
C SER A 409 0.92 -2.58 -24.94
N SER A 410 0.81 -3.46 -25.93
CA SER A 410 0.97 -4.91 -25.75
C SER A 410 2.38 -5.35 -25.29
N ASP A 411 3.43 -4.53 -25.46
CA ASP A 411 4.81 -4.81 -25.02
C ASP A 411 5.22 -3.90 -23.84
N PRO A 412 5.51 -4.44 -22.63
CA PRO A 412 5.86 -3.63 -21.46
C PRO A 412 7.19 -2.88 -21.63
N ASN A 413 8.07 -3.31 -22.55
CA ASN A 413 9.31 -2.60 -22.85
C ASN A 413 9.06 -1.26 -23.56
N VAL A 414 7.92 -1.10 -24.24
CA VAL A 414 7.49 0.16 -24.86
C VAL A 414 7.10 1.16 -23.77
N ASN A 415 6.35 0.71 -22.76
CA ASN A 415 6.00 1.51 -21.57
C ASN A 415 7.23 1.89 -20.74
N LEU A 416 8.15 0.94 -20.48
CA LEU A 416 9.44 1.22 -19.84
C LEU A 416 10.30 2.19 -20.68
N GLY A 417 10.15 2.17 -22.01
CA GLY A 417 10.76 3.14 -22.90
C GLY A 417 10.22 4.56 -22.71
N LEU A 418 8.91 4.74 -22.45
CA LEU A 418 8.35 6.04 -22.03
C LEU A 418 8.93 6.51 -20.70
N ALA A 419 9.04 5.61 -19.70
CA ALA A 419 9.68 5.93 -18.42
C ALA A 419 11.15 6.36 -18.59
N SER A 420 11.90 5.65 -19.44
CA SER A 420 13.28 5.96 -19.80
C SER A 420 13.43 7.32 -20.50
N VAL A 421 12.51 7.65 -21.41
CA VAL A 421 12.47 8.95 -22.10
C VAL A 421 12.11 10.10 -21.16
N ILE A 422 11.13 9.92 -20.26
CA ILE A 422 10.83 10.88 -19.19
C ILE A 422 12.08 11.11 -18.33
N GLY A 423 12.83 10.04 -18.01
CA GLY A 423 14.12 10.11 -17.33
C GLY A 423 15.20 10.89 -18.11
N GLU A 424 15.45 10.55 -19.38
CA GLU A 424 16.49 11.17 -20.23
C GLU A 424 16.27 12.70 -20.39
N PHE A 425 15.02 13.11 -20.57
CA PHE A 425 14.67 14.51 -20.80
C PHE A 425 14.21 15.26 -19.53
N SER A 426 14.22 14.61 -18.36
CA SER A 426 13.92 15.22 -17.06
C SER A 426 14.84 16.40 -16.72
N MET A 427 16.07 16.44 -17.25
CA MET A 427 17.00 17.56 -17.08
C MET A 427 17.05 18.52 -18.28
N GLN A 428 16.18 18.31 -19.28
CA GLN A 428 16.09 19.05 -20.54
C GLN A 428 14.72 19.75 -20.71
N HIS A 429 14.00 19.94 -19.60
CA HIS A 429 12.63 20.40 -19.53
C HIS A 429 12.45 21.94 -19.61
N PHE A 430 11.20 22.39 -19.71
CA PHE A 430 10.83 23.80 -19.65
C PHE A 430 10.94 24.45 -18.25
N SER A 431 10.79 25.78 -18.15
CA SER A 431 10.83 26.50 -16.86
C SER A 431 9.56 26.34 -16.03
N GLY A 432 9.70 26.02 -14.73
CA GLY A 432 8.57 25.72 -13.85
C GLY A 432 8.04 24.28 -13.97
N PHE A 433 8.77 23.40 -14.64
CA PHE A 433 8.54 21.95 -14.60
C PHE A 433 8.69 21.41 -13.17
N HIS A 434 7.78 20.53 -12.78
CA HIS A 434 7.92 19.62 -11.65
C HIS A 434 7.01 18.42 -11.89
N LEU A 435 7.44 17.23 -11.46
CA LEU A 435 6.59 16.02 -11.53
C LEU A 435 5.62 16.01 -10.33
N SER A 436 4.44 15.42 -10.51
CA SER A 436 3.63 14.99 -9.37
C SER A 436 4.41 13.93 -8.59
N SER A 437 4.35 13.96 -7.26
CA SER A 437 5.13 13.06 -6.40
C SER A 437 4.72 11.59 -6.54
N ASP A 438 3.53 11.32 -7.08
CA ASP A 438 3.10 9.98 -7.43
C ASP A 438 3.73 9.53 -8.75
N LEU A 439 4.88 8.88 -8.61
CA LEU A 439 5.54 8.11 -9.69
C LEU A 439 5.26 6.61 -9.56
N ARG A 440 4.27 6.17 -8.76
CA ARG A 440 3.92 4.74 -8.63
C ARG A 440 3.42 4.17 -9.95
N THR A 441 2.72 4.99 -10.73
CA THR A 441 2.33 4.74 -12.13
C THR A 441 3.51 4.54 -13.10
N ILE A 442 4.75 4.69 -12.62
CA ILE A 442 5.99 4.52 -13.39
C ILE A 442 7.18 3.92 -12.57
N VAL A 443 6.88 3.18 -11.48
CA VAL A 443 7.78 2.42 -10.56
C VAL A 443 8.37 3.22 -9.36
N PRO A 444 8.31 2.70 -8.10
CA PRO A 444 8.52 3.48 -6.86
C PRO A 444 9.97 3.59 -6.34
N ARG A 445 10.21 4.53 -5.40
CA ARG A 445 11.47 4.72 -4.64
C ARG A 445 11.25 5.33 -3.23
N PRO A 446 12.18 5.11 -2.27
CA PRO A 446 12.20 5.81 -0.98
C PRO A 446 12.63 7.28 -1.11
N TYR A 447 12.28 8.11 -0.12
CA TYR A 447 12.69 9.52 -0.06
C TYR A 447 13.98 9.71 0.75
N LEU A 448 14.79 10.72 0.39
CA LEU A 448 16.05 11.05 1.06
C LEU A 448 15.96 12.41 1.76
N SER A 449 16.27 12.45 3.05
CA SER A 449 16.44 13.71 3.78
C SER A 449 17.84 14.27 3.51
N TYR A 450 17.91 15.42 2.84
CA TYR A 450 19.18 16.04 2.45
C TYR A 450 19.70 17.01 3.53
N TYR A 451 20.88 16.71 4.07
CA TYR A 451 21.59 17.58 5.04
C TYR A 451 22.89 18.15 4.43
N PRO A 452 22.95 19.46 4.08
CA PRO A 452 24.16 20.07 3.55
C PRO A 452 25.20 20.29 4.66
N ALA A 453 26.30 19.55 4.61
CA ALA A 453 27.46 19.72 5.50
C ALA A 453 28.67 20.31 4.74
N ILE A 454 29.63 20.86 5.51
CA ILE A 454 30.95 21.26 5.03
C ILE A 454 32.00 20.26 5.54
N TRP A 455 33.03 19.98 4.75
CA TRP A 455 34.11 19.05 5.10
C TRP A 455 35.49 19.69 4.84
N PRO A 456 36.49 19.53 5.73
CA PRO A 456 37.82 20.11 5.53
C PRO A 456 38.57 19.49 4.33
N GLN A 457 39.19 20.32 3.48
CA GLN A 457 39.91 19.82 2.30
C GLN A 457 41.26 19.17 2.63
N ASP A 458 41.91 19.57 3.72
CA ASP A 458 43.16 18.98 4.22
C ASP A 458 42.99 17.52 4.68
N LYS A 459 41.76 17.14 5.08
CA LYS A 459 41.37 15.76 5.40
C LYS A 459 41.14 14.88 4.15
N LEU A 460 41.25 15.38 2.92
CA LEU A 460 41.01 14.61 1.69
C LEU A 460 42.24 13.81 1.23
N MET A 461 42.19 12.48 1.37
CA MET A 461 43.25 11.55 0.98
C MET A 461 43.14 11.12 -0.49
N THR A 462 43.46 12.01 -1.43
CA THR A 462 43.29 11.76 -2.88
C THR A 462 44.45 10.99 -3.55
N SER A 463 44.14 10.28 -4.63
CA SER A 463 45.12 9.61 -5.50
C SER A 463 44.54 9.31 -6.88
N ILE A 464 45.34 9.46 -7.93
CA ILE A 464 45.04 8.99 -9.29
C ILE A 464 45.65 7.59 -9.47
N ASN A 465 44.89 6.66 -10.04
CA ASN A 465 45.35 5.32 -10.39
C ASN A 465 45.49 5.23 -11.92
N ILE A 466 46.63 4.77 -12.41
CA ILE A 466 46.89 4.54 -13.84
C ILE A 466 47.06 3.04 -14.07
N LEU A 467 46.48 2.53 -15.15
CA LEU A 467 46.48 1.11 -15.51
C LEU A 467 47.46 0.85 -16.66
N GLU A 468 48.37 -0.10 -16.49
CA GLU A 468 49.26 -0.60 -17.54
C GLU A 468 49.03 -2.11 -17.75
N ALA A 469 49.03 -2.56 -19.01
CA ALA A 469 48.78 -3.96 -19.34
C ALA A 469 50.00 -4.84 -18.97
N GLY A 470 49.73 -5.97 -18.30
CA GLY A 470 50.74 -6.96 -17.94
C GLY A 470 51.17 -7.84 -19.12
N GLY A 471 52.12 -8.74 -18.86
CA GLY A 471 52.73 -9.59 -19.90
C GLY A 471 51.81 -10.68 -20.47
N THR A 472 50.58 -10.83 -19.96
CA THR A 472 49.55 -11.74 -20.47
C THR A 472 48.18 -11.06 -20.47
N ALA A 473 47.27 -11.54 -21.32
CA ALA A 473 46.03 -10.84 -21.70
C ALA A 473 45.01 -10.55 -20.56
N ASN A 474 45.23 -11.08 -19.35
CA ASN A 474 44.36 -10.89 -18.18
C ASN A 474 45.07 -10.26 -16.97
N GLU A 475 46.31 -9.78 -17.10
CA GLU A 475 46.96 -8.96 -16.05
C GLU A 475 46.90 -7.47 -16.39
N VAL A 476 46.55 -6.65 -15.41
CA VAL A 476 46.63 -5.19 -15.47
C VAL A 476 47.25 -4.68 -14.17
N HIS A 477 48.41 -4.05 -14.27
CA HIS A 477 49.08 -3.44 -13.12
C HIS A 477 48.51 -2.04 -12.87
N THR A 478 48.17 -1.76 -11.61
CA THR A 478 47.63 -0.46 -11.18
C THR A 478 48.70 0.34 -10.45
N MET A 479 49.20 1.41 -11.07
CA MET A 479 50.12 2.35 -10.41
C MET A 479 49.33 3.47 -9.72
N LYS A 480 49.43 3.54 -8.39
CA LYS A 480 48.69 4.50 -7.56
C LYS A 480 49.53 5.73 -7.21
N ILE A 481 49.27 6.84 -7.89
CA ILE A 481 49.95 8.14 -7.68
C ILE A 481 49.13 8.96 -6.68
N LYS A 482 49.68 9.22 -5.50
CA LYS A 482 49.00 10.05 -4.49
C LYS A 482 48.98 11.52 -4.91
N THR A 483 47.82 12.17 -4.78
CA THR A 483 47.64 13.60 -5.07
C THR A 483 47.34 14.37 -3.79
N SER A 484 47.78 15.63 -3.73
CA SER A 484 47.57 16.51 -2.57
C SER A 484 46.31 17.37 -2.74
N PRO A 485 45.59 17.69 -1.65
CA PRO A 485 44.69 18.86 -1.60
C PRO A 485 45.43 20.15 -2.01
N PRO A 486 44.70 21.23 -2.41
CA PRO A 486 45.32 22.49 -2.77
C PRO A 486 46.19 23.05 -1.62
N PRO A 487 47.41 23.56 -1.91
CA PRO A 487 48.40 23.89 -0.88
C PRO A 487 48.12 25.19 -0.11
N MET A 488 47.02 25.88 -0.41
CA MET A 488 46.60 27.12 0.22
C MET A 488 45.07 27.19 0.24
N VAL A 489 44.52 27.62 1.37
CA VAL A 489 43.08 27.83 1.60
C VAL A 489 42.87 29.15 2.35
N GLU A 490 41.67 29.72 2.24
CA GLU A 490 41.26 30.94 2.95
C GLU A 490 39.93 30.71 3.69
N ASP A 491 39.72 31.42 4.79
CA ASP A 491 38.44 31.37 5.52
C ASP A 491 37.32 32.01 4.69
N LEU A 492 36.13 31.40 4.72
CA LEU A 492 34.97 31.89 3.97
C LEU A 492 34.48 33.23 4.53
N ALA A 493 34.92 34.33 3.93
CA ALA A 493 34.49 35.68 4.29
C ALA A 493 32.96 35.83 4.21
N LYS A 494 32.39 36.65 5.12
CA LYS A 494 30.95 36.92 5.14
C LYS A 494 30.52 37.53 3.80
N ARG A 495 29.52 36.92 3.17
CA ARG A 495 28.96 37.37 1.88
C ARG A 495 28.40 38.79 2.00
N GLN A 496 28.57 39.55 0.93
CA GLN A 496 27.99 40.88 0.82
C GLN A 496 26.53 40.78 0.38
N SER A 497 25.64 41.42 1.12
CA SER A 497 24.23 41.63 0.75
C SER A 497 23.96 43.13 0.79
N TYR A 498 23.48 43.71 -0.31
CA TYR A 498 23.23 45.15 -0.40
C TYR A 498 22.18 45.53 -1.46
N GLU A 499 21.50 46.63 -1.20
CA GLU A 499 20.71 47.34 -2.22
C GLU A 499 21.59 48.14 -3.17
N THR A 500 21.06 48.49 -4.33
CA THR A 500 21.80 49.24 -5.36
C THR A 500 22.36 50.55 -4.82
N LYS A 501 23.66 50.78 -5.05
CA LYS A 501 24.41 51.95 -4.56
C LYS A 501 23.91 53.27 -5.17
N ASP A 502 23.58 53.23 -6.47
CA ASP A 502 23.15 54.38 -7.28
C ASP A 502 21.75 54.13 -7.86
N PRO A 503 20.67 54.18 -7.03
CA PRO A 503 19.31 53.99 -7.50
C PRO A 503 18.83 55.22 -8.29
N VAL A 504 18.13 55.00 -9.40
CA VAL A 504 17.48 56.08 -10.17
C VAL A 504 16.06 56.35 -9.65
N ASP A 505 15.49 57.54 -9.86
CA ASP A 505 14.04 57.71 -9.60
C ASP A 505 13.28 56.92 -10.68
N LEU A 506 12.48 55.92 -10.26
CA LEU A 506 11.68 55.10 -11.17
C LEU A 506 10.68 55.93 -12.01
N LYS A 507 10.35 57.17 -11.60
CA LYS A 507 9.54 58.11 -12.40
C LYS A 507 10.27 58.63 -13.65
N PHE A 508 11.61 58.53 -13.71
CA PHE A 508 12.41 58.92 -14.87
C PHE A 508 11.98 58.17 -16.15
N PHE A 509 11.54 56.92 -16.01
CA PHE A 509 11.07 56.07 -17.11
C PHE A 509 9.65 56.43 -17.61
N GLY A 510 8.99 57.43 -17.01
CA GLY A 510 7.69 57.94 -17.46
C GLY A 510 6.48 57.11 -17.00
N PRO A 511 5.31 57.26 -17.67
CA PRO A 511 4.08 56.57 -17.30
C PRO A 511 4.17 55.04 -17.45
N THR A 512 3.77 54.31 -16.41
CA THR A 512 3.80 52.84 -16.36
C THR A 512 2.46 52.22 -16.73
N GLN A 513 2.47 51.08 -17.44
CA GLN A 513 1.32 50.19 -17.62
C GLN A 513 1.59 48.79 -17.04
N PRO A 514 0.57 47.99 -16.69
CA PRO A 514 0.76 46.58 -16.33
C PRO A 514 1.38 45.79 -17.48
N ALA A 515 2.45 45.04 -17.19
CA ALA A 515 3.12 44.12 -18.10
C ALA A 515 3.70 42.95 -17.29
N ARG A 516 4.04 41.82 -17.93
CA ARG A 516 4.66 40.70 -17.22
C ARG A 516 6.15 40.99 -17.08
N LEU A 517 6.73 40.73 -15.90
CA LEU A 517 8.17 40.92 -15.70
C LEU A 517 9.00 40.12 -16.73
N GLY A 518 8.51 38.93 -17.09
CA GLY A 518 9.07 38.05 -18.13
C GLY A 518 9.08 38.61 -19.57
N ASP A 519 8.39 39.74 -19.84
CA ASP A 519 8.42 40.41 -21.14
C ASP A 519 9.68 41.26 -21.33
N VAL A 520 10.36 41.64 -20.23
CA VAL A 520 11.54 42.53 -20.21
C VAL A 520 12.75 41.87 -19.53
N VAL A 521 12.53 40.95 -18.60
CA VAL A 521 13.53 40.38 -17.70
C VAL A 521 13.40 38.85 -17.70
N LEU A 522 14.49 38.14 -17.99
CA LEU A 522 14.53 36.70 -17.76
C LEU A 522 14.98 36.40 -16.33
N ALA A 523 14.44 35.32 -15.76
CA ALA A 523 14.83 34.84 -14.45
C ALA A 523 15.14 33.34 -14.51
N ARG A 524 16.18 32.91 -13.79
CA ARG A 524 16.44 31.49 -13.51
C ARG A 524 16.58 31.29 -12.01
N SER A 525 15.69 30.49 -11.46
CA SER A 525 15.86 29.90 -10.13
C SER A 525 16.68 28.61 -10.22
N GLY A 526 17.36 28.28 -9.12
CA GLY A 526 18.05 27.02 -8.88
C GLY A 526 18.12 26.74 -7.38
N ASP A 527 18.42 25.49 -7.02
CA ASP A 527 18.73 25.09 -5.66
C ASP A 527 20.24 24.91 -5.47
N LYS A 528 20.68 24.93 -4.21
CA LYS A 528 21.99 24.43 -3.78
C LYS A 528 21.83 23.73 -2.45
N GLY A 529 21.19 22.56 -2.50
CA GLY A 529 20.73 21.87 -1.31
C GLY A 529 19.52 22.57 -0.70
N GLY A 530 19.43 22.65 0.63
CA GLY A 530 18.31 23.30 1.34
C GLY A 530 18.18 24.83 1.18
N ASN A 531 18.86 25.45 0.21
CA ASN A 531 18.78 26.88 -0.10
C ASN A 531 18.45 27.06 -1.58
N ALA A 532 17.64 28.07 -1.90
CA ALA A 532 17.30 28.43 -3.27
C ALA A 532 18.01 29.73 -3.69
N ASN A 533 18.24 29.94 -4.97
CA ASN A 533 18.61 31.24 -5.52
C ASN A 533 17.73 31.59 -6.72
N ILE A 534 17.65 32.88 -7.05
CA ILE A 534 17.03 33.37 -8.28
C ILE A 534 17.84 34.55 -8.85
N GLY A 535 18.33 34.36 -10.07
CA GLY A 535 19.03 35.39 -10.84
C GLY A 535 18.11 36.01 -11.89
N PHE A 536 17.93 37.32 -11.84
CA PHE A 536 17.19 38.13 -12.81
C PHE A 536 18.17 38.88 -13.71
N PHE A 537 17.99 38.82 -15.04
CA PHE A 537 18.87 39.43 -16.02
C PHE A 537 18.10 39.99 -17.22
N ILE A 538 18.66 41.03 -17.86
CA ILE A 538 18.12 41.54 -19.13
C ILE A 538 18.60 40.60 -20.26
N PRO A 539 17.70 40.03 -21.10
CA PRO A 539 18.12 39.23 -22.25
C PRO A 539 18.83 40.10 -23.29
N THR A 540 19.85 39.55 -23.96
CA THR A 540 20.68 40.24 -24.96
C THR A 540 20.50 39.72 -26.39
N ALA A 541 19.86 38.56 -26.56
CA ALA A 541 19.82 37.79 -27.81
C ALA A 541 18.43 37.20 -28.14
N LEU A 542 17.37 37.62 -27.45
CA LEU A 542 15.99 37.29 -27.85
C LEU A 542 15.55 38.22 -28.99
N PRO A 543 14.70 37.76 -29.94
CA PRO A 543 14.12 38.62 -30.98
C PRO A 543 13.34 39.85 -30.44
N SER A 544 12.86 39.79 -29.20
CA SER A 544 12.17 40.87 -28.49
C SER A 544 13.08 41.75 -27.63
N SER A 545 14.37 41.41 -27.49
CA SER A 545 15.29 42.12 -26.58
C SER A 545 15.98 43.31 -27.23
N TYR A 546 16.29 44.34 -26.43
CA TYR A 546 17.11 45.46 -26.90
C TYR A 546 18.54 45.00 -27.15
N PRO A 547 19.16 45.34 -28.29
CA PRO A 547 20.58 45.08 -28.52
C PRO A 547 21.43 45.74 -27.43
N HIS A 548 22.53 45.11 -27.01
CA HIS A 548 23.42 45.62 -25.95
C HIS A 548 24.05 46.99 -26.28
N ALA A 549 24.04 47.42 -27.55
CA ALA A 549 24.47 48.76 -27.98
C ALA A 549 23.37 49.85 -27.84
N SER A 550 22.13 49.48 -27.48
CA SER A 550 21.01 50.39 -27.30
C SER A 550 21.09 51.12 -25.95
N PRO A 551 20.85 52.44 -25.88
CA PRO A 551 20.65 53.15 -24.62
C PRO A 551 19.56 52.50 -23.75
N LEU A 552 18.50 51.99 -24.39
CA LEU A 552 17.38 51.31 -23.73
C LEU A 552 17.81 50.02 -22.99
N TYR A 553 18.89 49.36 -23.42
CA TYR A 553 19.43 48.20 -22.69
C TYR A 553 20.03 48.64 -21.34
N LYS A 554 20.76 49.76 -21.32
CA LYS A 554 21.29 50.36 -20.09
C LYS A 554 20.15 50.87 -19.20
N GLU A 555 19.15 51.54 -19.78
CA GLU A 555 17.98 52.02 -19.04
C GLU A 555 17.17 50.87 -18.42
N CYS A 556 17.00 49.74 -19.14
CA CYS A 556 16.38 48.53 -18.59
C CYS A 556 17.22 47.93 -17.44
N TRP A 557 18.56 47.98 -17.52
CA TRP A 557 19.44 47.55 -16.44
C TRP A 557 19.36 48.47 -15.21
N ASP A 558 19.39 49.79 -15.42
CA ASP A 558 19.25 50.81 -14.37
C ASP A 558 17.86 50.74 -13.70
N TRP A 559 16.80 50.46 -14.47
CA TRP A 559 15.48 50.12 -13.95
C TRP A 559 15.50 48.83 -13.13
N LEU A 560 15.99 47.71 -13.70
CA LEU A 560 15.97 46.39 -13.06
C LEU A 560 16.68 46.39 -11.70
N ARG A 561 17.89 46.96 -11.65
CA ARG A 561 18.68 47.05 -10.41
C ARG A 561 18.08 48.01 -9.38
N THR A 562 17.20 48.93 -9.79
CA THR A 562 16.50 49.84 -8.88
C THR A 562 15.16 49.26 -8.40
N TYR A 563 14.43 48.57 -9.27
CA TYR A 563 13.10 48.03 -9.01
C TYR A 563 13.15 46.74 -8.17
N LEU A 564 14.09 45.83 -8.43
CA LEU A 564 14.25 44.61 -7.64
C LEU A 564 15.11 44.85 -6.39
N THR A 565 14.45 45.35 -5.35
CA THR A 565 14.94 45.34 -3.96
C THR A 565 14.57 44.04 -3.25
N MET A 566 15.16 43.77 -2.09
CA MET A 566 14.80 42.64 -1.23
C MET A 566 13.33 42.68 -0.80
N ASP A 567 12.81 43.87 -0.46
CA ASP A 567 11.41 44.01 -0.05
C ASP A 567 10.44 43.86 -1.23
N LYS A 568 10.82 44.32 -2.44
CA LYS A 568 10.00 44.06 -3.63
C LYS A 568 9.95 42.59 -4.01
N LEU A 569 11.02 41.82 -3.74
CA LEU A 569 10.99 40.36 -3.90
C LEU A 569 10.01 39.70 -2.93
N LYS A 570 9.95 40.13 -1.65
CA LYS A 570 8.97 39.61 -0.66
C LYS A 570 7.53 39.87 -1.10
N ASP A 571 7.24 41.11 -1.51
CA ASP A 571 5.94 41.51 -2.06
C ASP A 571 5.53 40.65 -3.28
N MET A 572 6.48 40.30 -4.14
CA MET A 572 6.26 39.38 -5.27
C MET A 572 6.09 37.91 -4.89
N PHE A 573 6.49 37.47 -3.68
CA PHE A 573 6.17 36.14 -3.15
C PHE A 573 4.75 36.07 -2.56
N ALA A 574 4.17 37.22 -2.18
CA ALA A 574 2.80 37.37 -1.69
C ALA A 574 2.40 36.28 -0.67
N ASP A 575 1.40 35.44 -1.00
CA ASP A 575 0.85 34.41 -0.11
C ASP A 575 1.87 33.26 0.17
N SER A 576 3.04 33.28 -0.48
CA SER A 576 4.10 32.26 -0.41
C SER A 576 5.35 32.72 0.39
N TRP A 577 5.28 33.84 1.09
CA TRP A 577 6.38 34.35 1.93
C TRP A 577 6.30 33.88 3.40
N GLU A 578 7.42 33.42 3.97
CA GLU A 578 7.56 33.17 5.41
C GLU A 578 8.60 34.11 6.06
N ASP A 579 8.32 34.61 7.27
CA ASP A 579 9.31 35.32 8.10
C ASP A 579 10.47 34.43 8.59
N THR A 580 10.36 33.10 8.39
CA THR A 580 11.49 32.18 8.55
C THR A 580 12.54 32.39 7.48
N PHE A 581 12.21 32.98 6.32
CA PHE A 581 13.17 33.17 5.24
C PHE A 581 14.16 34.32 5.54
N PHE A 582 15.30 34.27 4.86
CA PHE A 582 16.33 35.30 4.83
C PHE A 582 16.84 35.43 3.39
N ILE A 583 17.08 36.66 2.95
CA ILE A 583 17.53 36.98 1.58
C ILE A 583 18.91 37.64 1.63
N GLU A 584 19.85 37.11 0.86
CA GLU A 584 21.06 37.84 0.44
C GLU A 584 20.85 38.38 -0.98
N ARG A 585 21.14 39.66 -1.23
CA ARG A 585 21.03 40.31 -2.55
C ARG A 585 22.41 40.69 -3.07
N SER A 586 22.77 40.21 -4.26
CA SER A 586 24.01 40.51 -4.95
C SER A 586 23.75 41.06 -6.35
N VAL A 587 24.65 41.95 -6.81
CA VAL A 587 24.60 42.58 -8.13
C VAL A 587 25.88 42.22 -8.88
N LEU A 588 25.76 41.63 -10.07
CA LEU A 588 26.89 41.34 -10.94
C LEU A 588 26.88 42.34 -12.09
N GLU A 589 27.44 43.53 -11.84
CA GLU A 589 27.35 44.69 -12.75
C GLU A 589 27.86 44.38 -14.16
N ASN A 590 29.00 43.67 -14.28
CA ASN A 590 29.58 43.22 -15.56
C ASN A 590 28.74 42.15 -16.31
N GLN A 591 27.64 41.68 -15.73
CA GLN A 591 26.74 40.66 -16.29
C GLN A 591 25.27 41.13 -16.28
N THR A 592 25.01 42.40 -15.94
CA THR A 592 23.68 43.03 -15.87
C THR A 592 22.61 42.14 -15.23
N ASN A 593 22.94 41.56 -14.08
CA ASN A 593 22.01 40.72 -13.32
C ASN A 593 21.96 41.07 -11.81
N VAL A 594 20.77 40.85 -11.24
CA VAL A 594 20.49 40.90 -9.81
C VAL A 594 20.20 39.48 -9.35
N ASN A 595 21.02 38.95 -8.45
CA ASN A 595 20.85 37.60 -7.91
C ASN A 595 20.47 37.67 -6.43
N PHE A 596 19.43 36.91 -6.07
CA PHE A 596 19.01 36.72 -4.70
C PHE A 596 19.30 35.28 -4.27
N ALA A 597 19.89 35.08 -3.10
CA ALA A 597 19.97 33.79 -2.44
C ALA A 597 19.00 33.78 -1.24
N MET A 598 18.18 32.74 -1.13
CA MET A 598 17.15 32.58 -0.12
C MET A 598 17.47 31.38 0.79
N PHE A 599 17.41 31.62 2.09
CA PHE A 599 17.77 30.68 3.14
C PHE A 599 16.57 30.53 4.09
N LYS A 600 16.12 29.30 4.36
CA LYS A 600 15.12 29.06 5.41
C LYS A 600 15.84 29.00 6.76
N LYS A 601 15.56 29.92 7.68
CA LYS A 601 16.04 29.82 9.07
C LYS A 601 15.40 28.59 9.70
N LEU A 602 16.20 27.56 9.92
CA LEU A 602 15.80 26.40 10.73
C LEU A 602 15.41 26.89 12.13
N LYS A 603 14.11 26.77 12.47
CA LYS A 603 13.66 26.75 13.86
C LYS A 603 13.86 25.34 14.41
N ASP A 604 14.32 25.22 15.65
CA ASP A 604 14.37 23.95 16.36
C ASP A 604 12.95 23.44 16.66
N LYS A 605 12.33 22.76 15.69
CA LYS A 605 11.09 21.99 15.83
C LYS A 605 10.93 21.00 14.67
N LEU A 606 11.16 19.72 14.94
CA LEU A 606 10.80 18.61 14.06
C LEU A 606 9.57 17.87 14.62
N LYS A 607 8.39 18.37 14.25
CA LYS A 607 7.15 17.59 14.08
C LYS A 607 6.43 18.18 12.87
N GLY A 608 5.91 17.31 11.99
CA GLY A 608 5.16 17.74 10.81
C GLY A 608 3.76 18.17 11.19
N ASP A 609 3.35 19.34 10.69
CA ASP A 609 1.96 19.81 10.66
C ASP A 609 1.86 20.86 9.53
N GLU A 610 1.46 20.43 8.34
CA GLU A 610 0.90 21.35 7.34
C GLU A 610 -0.63 21.29 7.44
N ARG A 611 -1.19 22.20 8.23
CA ARG A 611 -2.63 22.50 8.24
C ARG A 611 -2.82 24.02 8.07
N PRO A 612 -3.65 24.49 7.14
CA PRO A 612 -4.00 25.91 7.05
C PRO A 612 -4.82 26.31 8.27
N SER A 613 -4.28 27.20 9.11
CA SER A 613 -4.96 27.68 10.31
C SER A 613 -6.00 28.75 9.96
N TYR A 614 -7.27 28.35 9.89
CA TYR A 614 -8.37 29.30 10.06
C TYR A 614 -8.33 29.83 11.50
N GLY A 615 -8.30 31.14 11.66
CA GLY A 615 -8.13 31.80 12.96
C GLY A 615 -9.40 31.83 13.81
N THR A 616 -9.22 31.81 15.13
CA THR A 616 -10.15 32.35 16.12
C THR A 616 -9.34 33.00 17.23
N ASP A 617 -9.82 34.14 17.73
CA ASP A 617 -9.11 34.96 18.71
C ASP A 617 -9.18 34.43 20.16
N GLU A 618 -8.40 35.06 21.03
CA GLU A 618 -8.30 34.73 22.46
C GLU A 618 -9.65 34.79 23.20
N HIS A 619 -9.82 33.91 24.18
CA HIS A 619 -9.97 34.41 25.56
C HIS A 619 -9.59 33.36 26.63
N ASN A 620 -9.28 33.89 27.81
CA ASN A 620 -8.55 33.19 28.87
C ASN A 620 -9.32 33.30 30.20
N GLN A 621 -9.65 32.16 30.84
CA GLN A 621 -10.06 32.17 32.24
C GLN A 621 -9.86 30.84 32.99
N GLN A 622 -8.75 30.79 33.74
CA GLN A 622 -8.64 30.29 35.12
C GLN A 622 -9.30 28.95 35.50
N SER A 623 -8.45 27.92 35.57
CA SER A 623 -8.21 27.08 36.75
C SER A 623 -9.29 26.96 37.84
N ASN A 624 -9.65 25.72 38.19
CA ASN A 624 -9.55 25.28 39.59
C ASN A 624 -9.37 23.76 39.72
N ASN A 625 -8.34 23.35 40.48
CA ASN A 625 -8.13 21.99 40.95
C ASN A 625 -8.21 22.02 42.48
N PRO A 626 -9.15 21.29 43.09
CA PRO A 626 -8.86 20.72 44.39
C PRO A 626 -9.52 19.34 44.59
N TYR A 627 -8.79 18.24 44.35
CA TYR A 627 -8.81 17.07 45.25
C TYR A 627 -7.57 16.17 45.05
N TYR A 628 -6.97 15.74 46.16
CA TYR A 628 -6.04 14.60 46.22
C TYR A 628 -6.73 13.31 45.70
N GLN A 629 -6.07 12.23 45.23
CA GLN A 629 -4.88 11.58 45.79
C GLN A 629 -4.25 10.57 44.78
N HIS A 630 -2.96 10.26 44.94
CA HIS A 630 -2.26 9.10 44.33
C HIS A 630 -2.33 7.87 45.27
N PRO A 631 -1.86 6.66 44.89
CA PRO A 631 -2.06 5.90 43.63
C PRO A 631 -2.35 4.38 43.89
N GLN A 632 -2.72 3.55 42.89
CA GLN A 632 -2.45 2.09 42.93
C GLN A 632 -2.73 1.31 41.61
N ASN A 633 -1.95 0.23 41.41
CA ASN A 633 -2.20 -1.04 40.66
C ASN A 633 -2.70 -0.97 39.19
N SER A 634 -1.93 -1.35 38.14
CA SER A 634 -1.36 -2.68 37.75
C SER A 634 -2.38 -3.64 37.05
N GLN A 635 -2.07 -4.63 36.19
CA GLN A 635 -0.97 -5.63 36.29
C GLN A 635 -0.91 -6.69 35.11
N HIS A 636 0.30 -7.16 34.70
CA HIS A 636 0.79 -8.48 34.16
C HIS A 636 -0.02 -9.44 33.19
N THR A 637 0.34 -10.73 32.94
CA THR A 637 1.28 -11.45 31.98
C THR A 637 1.06 -13.02 31.96
N SER A 638 0.50 -13.80 30.98
CA SER A 638 0.73 -15.32 30.92
C SER A 638 0.54 -16.11 29.57
N VAL A 639 1.26 -17.16 29.01
CA VAL A 639 2.64 -17.33 28.33
C VAL A 639 3.14 -18.85 28.10
N PRO A 640 4.48 -19.16 27.89
CA PRO A 640 5.37 -20.73 26.95
C PRO A 640 5.30 -22.19 27.55
N THR A 641 5.82 -23.36 27.04
CA THR A 641 6.87 -23.87 26.06
C THR A 641 6.74 -25.45 25.74
N GLU A 642 7.72 -26.42 25.76
CA GLU A 642 8.48 -27.19 24.66
C GLU A 642 8.22 -28.75 24.50
N LYS A 643 8.79 -29.44 23.45
CA LYS A 643 9.41 -30.84 23.38
C LYS A 643 8.62 -32.16 23.08
N TYR A 644 9.08 -33.19 22.29
CA TYR A 644 10.35 -33.57 21.57
C TYR A 644 10.17 -34.72 20.47
N GLN A 645 11.16 -35.63 20.19
CA GLN A 645 11.42 -36.37 18.91
C GLN A 645 12.35 -37.66 19.03
N ALA A 646 12.50 -38.46 17.94
CA ALA A 646 13.69 -39.19 17.38
C ALA A 646 13.96 -40.69 17.75
N PRO A 647 14.86 -41.48 17.04
CA PRO A 647 15.33 -41.57 15.61
C PRO A 647 15.34 -43.07 15.04
N PRO A 648 16.22 -43.58 14.12
CA PRO A 648 16.15 -43.63 12.62
C PRO A 648 16.25 -45.04 11.92
N GLY A 649 16.16 -45.15 10.55
CA GLY A 649 16.49 -46.38 9.75
C GLY A 649 16.48 -46.23 8.17
N PRO A 650 17.22 -47.05 7.35
CA PRO A 650 17.66 -46.67 5.96
C PRO A 650 17.62 -47.80 4.86
N PRO A 651 18.52 -47.86 3.82
CA PRO A 651 18.70 -47.13 2.52
C PRO A 651 18.44 -48.09 1.28
N PRO A 652 19.04 -48.05 0.03
CA PRO A 652 19.97 -47.16 -0.75
C PRO A 652 19.38 -46.73 -2.16
N ASN A 653 20.00 -46.52 -3.36
CA ASN A 653 21.32 -46.86 -3.97
C ASN A 653 21.92 -45.89 -5.07
N GLN A 654 22.09 -46.29 -6.36
CA GLN A 654 23.22 -45.90 -7.28
C GLN A 654 22.85 -45.99 -8.81
N ALA A 655 23.59 -45.52 -9.85
CA ALA A 655 24.64 -44.49 -10.08
C ALA A 655 25.11 -44.43 -11.60
N SER A 656 26.06 -43.53 -11.97
CA SER A 656 26.95 -43.50 -13.20
C SER A 656 26.38 -43.11 -14.61
N SER A 657 27.13 -42.58 -15.63
CA SER A 657 28.41 -41.79 -15.72
C SER A 657 28.73 -41.23 -17.16
N THR A 658 29.84 -40.45 -17.27
CA THR A 658 30.80 -40.28 -18.44
C THR A 658 30.51 -39.46 -19.74
N SER A 659 30.89 -38.16 -19.73
CA SER A 659 31.84 -37.40 -20.62
C SER A 659 31.78 -37.34 -22.19
N LYS A 660 31.65 -36.09 -22.73
CA LYS A 660 32.43 -35.30 -23.77
C LYS A 660 33.06 -35.96 -25.04
N PRO A 661 33.45 -35.23 -26.14
CA PRO A 661 33.30 -33.80 -26.58
C PRO A 661 32.99 -33.64 -28.13
N GLU A 662 33.38 -32.71 -29.05
CA GLU A 662 34.08 -31.37 -29.16
C GLU A 662 33.86 -30.71 -30.60
N TYR A 663 34.38 -29.47 -30.85
CA TYR A 663 34.75 -28.81 -32.15
C TYR A 663 33.72 -28.00 -33.03
N SER A 664 34.19 -27.32 -34.11
CA SER A 664 33.66 -26.04 -34.66
C SER A 664 33.54 -25.86 -36.22
N ALA A 665 32.99 -24.70 -36.67
CA ALA A 665 32.71 -24.22 -38.07
C ALA A 665 33.98 -23.81 -38.90
N PRO A 666 33.99 -23.24 -40.15
CA PRO A 666 33.04 -22.38 -40.95
C PRO A 666 32.77 -22.96 -42.40
N PRO A 667 32.59 -22.27 -43.59
CA PRO A 667 32.43 -20.84 -44.02
C PRO A 667 31.35 -20.54 -45.16
N GLY A 668 31.41 -19.36 -45.81
CA GLY A 668 30.79 -18.99 -47.13
C GLY A 668 31.88 -18.68 -48.20
N PRO A 669 31.75 -17.77 -49.22
CA PRO A 669 30.64 -16.95 -49.78
C PRO A 669 30.58 -17.01 -51.36
N PRO A 670 30.68 -15.91 -52.18
CA PRO A 670 29.73 -14.88 -52.69
C PRO A 670 29.35 -15.11 -54.21
N PRO A 671 29.12 -14.15 -55.17
CA PRO A 671 28.81 -12.68 -55.21
C PRO A 671 27.45 -12.40 -55.95
N ASN A 672 27.12 -11.43 -56.86
CA ASN A 672 27.80 -10.31 -57.58
C ASN A 672 26.81 -9.30 -58.26
N HIS A 673 27.32 -8.20 -58.85
CA HIS A 673 26.73 -7.28 -59.89
C HIS A 673 25.48 -6.41 -59.55
N ASN A 674 25.17 -5.24 -60.16
CA ASN A 674 25.84 -4.17 -60.96
C ASN A 674 24.78 -3.01 -61.11
N ALA A 675 25.00 -1.74 -61.50
CA ALA A 675 26.20 -0.95 -61.86
C ALA A 675 26.08 0.53 -61.32
N ALA A 676 26.23 1.59 -62.14
CA ALA A 676 26.86 2.85 -61.66
C ALA A 676 26.73 4.13 -62.53
N SER A 677 26.96 5.32 -61.93
CA SER A 677 27.50 6.59 -62.52
C SER A 677 27.44 7.78 -61.52
N SER A 678 28.20 8.90 -61.59
CA SER A 678 29.62 9.13 -61.97
C SER A 678 30.12 10.58 -61.71
N TYR A 679 31.28 10.73 -61.03
CA TYR A 679 32.28 11.86 -61.12
C TYR A 679 31.98 13.29 -60.55
N THR A 680 32.94 14.26 -60.52
CA THR A 680 33.95 14.55 -59.44
C THR A 680 34.27 16.08 -59.34
N ALA A 681 34.90 16.57 -58.25
CA ALA A 681 35.45 17.95 -58.03
C ALA A 681 36.90 18.12 -58.62
N PRO A 682 37.88 19.00 -58.20
CA PRO A 682 38.12 19.94 -57.04
C PRO A 682 38.41 21.41 -57.55
N PRO A 683 39.37 22.29 -57.08
CA PRO A 683 40.19 22.49 -55.85
C PRO A 683 40.31 23.97 -55.30
N GLY A 684 41.16 24.23 -54.28
CA GLY A 684 41.67 25.58 -53.88
C GLY A 684 42.50 25.61 -52.55
N PRO A 685 43.60 26.40 -52.35
CA PRO A 685 44.61 26.11 -51.30
C PRO A 685 44.95 27.20 -50.21
N PRO A 686 45.46 26.81 -48.99
CA PRO A 686 46.02 27.66 -47.90
C PRO A 686 47.59 27.70 -47.88
N PRO A 687 48.34 28.54 -47.11
CA PRO A 687 48.63 28.43 -45.64
C PRO A 687 48.82 29.83 -44.93
N ASN A 688 49.62 30.16 -43.85
CA ASN A 688 50.66 29.52 -43.01
C ASN A 688 51.04 30.30 -41.68
N HIS A 689 51.88 29.67 -40.83
CA HIS A 689 52.98 30.19 -39.96
C HIS A 689 52.87 30.82 -38.52
N GLN A 690 53.54 30.11 -37.58
CA GLN A 690 54.52 30.53 -36.53
C GLN A 690 54.07 30.96 -35.09
N ALA A 691 55.05 31.01 -34.15
CA ALA A 691 54.89 30.65 -32.72
C ALA A 691 55.87 31.35 -31.72
N SER A 692 55.83 30.93 -30.43
CA SER A 692 56.57 31.44 -29.23
C SER A 692 56.05 32.76 -28.62
N GLY A 693 56.24 33.12 -27.33
CA GLY A 693 56.78 32.41 -26.15
C GLY A 693 57.13 33.34 -24.96
N TYR A 694 57.32 32.77 -23.76
CA TYR A 694 57.97 33.35 -22.54
C TYR A 694 57.20 34.23 -21.49
N ALA A 695 56.95 33.60 -20.32
CA ALA A 695 57.13 34.03 -18.90
C ALA A 695 56.64 35.38 -18.30
N ALA A 696 56.48 35.37 -16.96
CA ALA A 696 56.17 36.50 -16.07
C ALA A 696 57.16 36.59 -14.87
N PRO A 697 57.32 37.75 -14.20
CA PRO A 697 58.23 37.93 -13.06
C PRO A 697 57.59 37.60 -11.68
N PRO A 698 58.38 37.28 -10.62
CA PRO A 698 57.87 36.67 -9.38
C PRO A 698 57.86 37.59 -8.13
N GLY A 699 57.14 37.16 -7.07
CA GLY A 699 57.22 37.75 -5.73
C GLY A 699 56.56 36.90 -4.62
N SER A 700 57.26 36.70 -3.52
CA SER A 700 56.86 36.10 -2.22
C SER A 700 57.62 36.87 -1.10
N PRO A 701 57.60 36.55 0.22
CA PRO A 701 56.93 35.51 1.04
C PRO A 701 56.15 36.23 2.22
N PRO A 702 56.18 35.89 3.54
CA PRO A 702 56.51 34.65 4.29
C PRO A 702 55.50 34.19 5.39
N SER A 703 55.78 32.98 5.90
CA SER A 703 55.20 32.24 7.03
C SER A 703 55.29 32.88 8.44
N TYR A 704 54.51 32.36 9.41
CA TYR A 704 54.96 31.67 10.66
C TYR A 704 53.73 31.31 11.59
N PRO A 705 53.84 30.58 12.72
CA PRO A 705 53.81 29.10 12.77
C PRO A 705 52.70 28.49 13.67
N GLN A 706 52.57 27.15 13.65
CA GLN A 706 51.65 26.36 14.50
C GLN A 706 52.24 26.03 15.89
N GLN A 707 51.35 25.77 16.87
CA GLN A 707 51.47 24.61 17.78
C GLN A 707 50.09 23.95 18.07
N PRO A 708 50.02 22.64 18.38
CA PRO A 708 48.78 21.86 18.58
C PRO A 708 48.68 21.33 20.05
N PRO A 709 47.87 20.29 20.40
CA PRO A 709 46.64 19.74 19.81
C PRO A 709 45.42 19.95 20.78
N PRO A 710 44.25 19.27 20.64
CA PRO A 710 44.11 17.85 21.01
C PRO A 710 43.35 17.00 19.97
N SER A 711 43.59 15.69 20.01
CA SER A 711 42.96 14.66 19.17
C SER A 711 41.57 14.23 19.67
N TRP A 712 40.61 14.06 18.76
CA TRP A 712 39.65 12.95 18.68
C TRP A 712 39.12 12.91 17.23
N ASP A 713 39.18 11.76 16.55
CA ASP A 713 38.77 11.66 15.15
C ASP A 713 37.27 11.32 15.00
N PRO A 714 36.57 11.90 14.00
CA PRO A 714 35.21 11.49 13.62
C PRO A 714 35.23 10.17 12.81
N PRO A 715 34.15 9.37 12.86
CA PRO A 715 34.12 8.03 12.26
C PRO A 715 33.99 8.04 10.72
N PRO A 716 34.24 6.89 10.03
CA PRO A 716 34.54 6.88 8.60
C PRO A 716 33.34 7.11 7.67
N TYR A 717 33.56 7.96 6.67
CA TYR A 717 32.68 8.15 5.50
C TYR A 717 32.85 6.99 4.51
N HIS A 718 31.79 6.59 3.82
CA HIS A 718 31.72 5.33 3.03
C HIS A 718 31.05 5.58 1.66
N ASP A 719 31.42 4.80 0.64
CA ASP A 719 31.24 5.11 -0.80
C ASP A 719 29.82 4.81 -1.37
N TRP A 720 29.44 5.50 -2.44
CA TRP A 720 28.12 5.43 -3.09
C TRP A 720 28.18 4.90 -4.54
N THR A 721 29.37 4.58 -5.05
CA THR A 721 29.57 3.99 -6.38
C THR A 721 29.44 2.46 -6.41
N VAL A 722 29.38 1.82 -5.24
CA VAL A 722 28.97 0.42 -5.11
C VAL A 722 27.44 0.38 -5.09
N ILE A 723 26.83 -0.17 -6.14
CA ILE A 723 25.47 -0.70 -6.02
C ILE A 723 25.58 -1.86 -5.01
N PRO A 724 24.92 -1.82 -3.85
CA PRO A 724 24.91 -2.98 -2.96
C PRO A 724 24.29 -4.15 -3.72
N ASP A 725 24.82 -5.36 -3.52
CA ASP A 725 24.06 -6.55 -3.92
C ASP A 725 22.67 -6.43 -3.30
N THR A 726 21.62 -6.60 -4.10
CA THR A 726 20.24 -6.49 -3.60
C THR A 726 19.91 -7.60 -2.58
N ALA A 727 20.73 -8.64 -2.48
CA ALA A 727 20.70 -9.62 -1.40
C ALA A 727 21.28 -9.11 -0.05
N LEU A 728 21.88 -7.91 -0.02
CA LEU A 728 22.35 -7.21 1.19
C LEU A 728 21.44 -6.05 1.61
N LEU A 729 20.36 -5.80 0.86
CA LEU A 729 19.23 -5.04 1.37
C LEU A 729 18.35 -5.97 2.22
N PRO A 730 17.68 -5.49 3.28
CA PRO A 730 16.65 -6.28 3.94
C PRO A 730 15.61 -6.72 2.90
N PRO A 731 15.06 -7.95 3.00
CA PRO A 731 14.05 -8.42 2.06
C PRO A 731 12.84 -7.47 2.06
N PRO A 732 12.18 -7.28 0.91
CA PRO A 732 11.02 -6.39 0.81
C PRO A 732 9.93 -6.83 1.80
N PRO A 733 9.14 -5.89 2.33
CA PRO A 733 8.15 -6.18 3.36
C PRO A 733 7.20 -7.29 2.90
N SER A 734 7.13 -8.36 3.70
CA SER A 734 6.14 -9.42 3.49
C SER A 734 4.76 -8.82 3.72
N MET A 735 3.87 -8.89 2.72
CA MET A 735 2.53 -8.30 2.85
C MET A 735 1.74 -9.05 3.92
N GLY A 736 1.48 -8.36 5.04
CA GLY A 736 0.63 -8.85 6.12
C GLY A 736 -0.85 -8.69 5.78
N TYR A 737 -1.65 -9.65 6.24
CA TYR A 737 -3.11 -9.63 6.11
C TYR A 737 -3.71 -8.63 7.10
N ASP A 738 -4.88 -8.09 6.76
CA ASP A 738 -5.61 -7.17 7.65
C ASP A 738 -6.25 -7.89 8.86
N SER A 739 -6.43 -9.21 8.78
CA SER A 739 -6.96 -10.05 9.86
C SER A 739 -6.53 -11.53 9.75
N SER A 740 -6.32 -12.19 10.89
CA SER A 740 -6.20 -13.64 11.03
C SER A 740 -7.52 -14.34 10.68
N PRO A 741 -7.50 -15.52 10.04
CA PRO A 741 -8.71 -16.32 9.78
C PRO A 741 -9.23 -17.11 10.99
N THR A 742 -8.53 -17.10 12.13
CA THR A 742 -8.88 -17.92 13.31
C THR A 742 -9.17 -17.10 14.56
N ALA A 743 -8.23 -16.25 15.01
CA ALA A 743 -8.44 -15.38 16.16
C ALA A 743 -7.70 -14.05 16.03
N ASN A 744 -8.40 -12.95 16.30
CA ASN A 744 -7.83 -11.62 16.45
C ASN A 744 -8.33 -11.02 17.75
N ALA A 745 -7.46 -10.38 18.53
CA ALA A 745 -7.90 -9.43 19.53
C ALA A 745 -8.68 -8.29 18.86
N THR A 746 -9.77 -7.85 19.49
CA THR A 746 -10.65 -6.83 18.91
C THR A 746 -9.91 -5.51 18.61
N ALA A 747 -10.42 -4.72 17.65
CA ALA A 747 -9.85 -3.41 17.31
C ALA A 747 -9.74 -2.48 18.53
N GLU A 748 -10.75 -2.47 19.42
CA GLU A 748 -10.71 -1.76 20.71
C GLU A 748 -9.54 -2.21 21.60
N GLU A 749 -9.20 -3.51 21.59
CA GLU A 749 -8.09 -4.07 22.37
C GLU A 749 -6.73 -3.86 21.71
N GLY A 750 -6.70 -3.64 20.39
CA GLY A 750 -5.54 -3.11 19.64
C GLY A 750 -5.30 -1.63 19.95
N GLU A 751 -6.32 -0.77 19.82
CA GLU A 751 -6.20 0.64 20.19
C GLU A 751 -5.83 0.82 21.67
N ARG A 752 -6.40 0.00 22.57
CA ARG A 752 -6.03 -0.03 24.01
C ARG A 752 -4.58 -0.46 24.21
N ALA A 753 -4.08 -1.42 23.43
CA ALA A 753 -2.69 -1.85 23.49
C ALA A 753 -1.75 -0.74 22.97
N LEU A 754 -2.04 -0.14 21.81
CA LEU A 754 -1.27 0.96 21.23
C LEU A 754 -1.24 2.21 22.11
N ALA A 755 -2.37 2.55 22.75
CA ALA A 755 -2.43 3.62 23.74
C ALA A 755 -1.58 3.29 24.98
N TRP A 756 -1.57 2.03 25.42
CA TRP A 756 -0.74 1.57 26.53
C TRP A 756 0.76 1.56 26.18
N THR A 757 1.14 1.13 24.97
CA THR A 757 2.54 1.04 24.52
C THR A 757 3.18 2.40 24.30
N ARG A 758 2.41 3.40 23.86
CA ARG A 758 2.81 4.81 23.82
C ARG A 758 3.02 5.43 25.21
N MET A 759 2.31 4.95 26.25
CA MET A 759 2.42 5.45 27.63
C MET A 759 3.52 4.77 28.47
N HIS A 760 4.01 3.60 28.05
CA HIS A 760 5.02 2.82 28.77
C HIS A 760 6.22 2.54 27.85
N PRO A 761 7.28 3.38 27.84
CA PRO A 761 8.45 3.14 26.99
C PRO A 761 9.23 1.87 27.40
N LEU A 762 9.97 1.30 26.43
CA LEU A 762 10.79 0.10 26.62
C LEU A 762 11.80 0.26 27.77
N TRP A 763 12.03 -0.83 28.51
CA TRP A 763 13.03 -0.86 29.56
C TRP A 763 14.44 -0.85 28.96
N PRO A 764 15.36 0.00 29.46
CA PRO A 764 16.76 -0.06 29.05
C PRO A 764 17.38 -1.39 29.51
N PRO A 765 18.42 -1.91 28.81
CA PRO A 765 19.09 -3.15 29.19
C PRO A 765 19.57 -3.18 30.64
N GLN A 766 19.30 -4.29 31.32
CA GLN A 766 19.60 -4.48 32.73
C GLN A 766 21.00 -5.07 32.91
N ASN A 767 21.79 -4.45 33.79
CA ASN A 767 23.09 -4.99 34.17
C ASN A 767 22.89 -6.13 35.19
N LEU A 768 22.64 -7.34 34.69
CA LEU A 768 22.35 -8.52 35.51
C LEU A 768 23.56 -8.92 36.37
N HIS A 769 23.31 -9.31 37.62
CA HIS A 769 24.35 -9.88 38.48
C HIS A 769 24.86 -11.22 37.90
N PRO A 770 26.16 -11.57 38.00
CA PRO A 770 26.71 -12.78 37.36
C PRO A 770 26.00 -14.09 37.74
N SER A 771 25.49 -14.23 38.97
CA SER A 771 24.68 -15.39 39.37
C SER A 771 23.33 -15.47 38.66
N THR A 772 22.76 -14.33 38.28
CA THR A 772 21.51 -14.22 37.53
C THR A 772 21.73 -14.55 36.06
N HIS A 773 22.86 -14.09 35.48
CA HIS A 773 23.26 -14.52 34.14
C HIS A 773 23.55 -16.02 34.08
N ALA A 774 24.24 -16.57 35.09
CA ALA A 774 24.45 -18.00 35.22
C ALA A 774 23.12 -18.78 35.35
N ALA A 775 22.12 -18.25 36.07
CA ALA A 775 20.78 -18.84 36.12
C ALA A 775 20.11 -18.88 34.73
N ILE A 776 20.25 -17.81 33.93
CA ILE A 776 19.75 -17.74 32.55
C ILE A 776 20.44 -18.77 31.63
N GLN A 777 21.78 -18.87 31.66
CA GLN A 777 22.50 -19.86 30.83
C GLN A 777 22.18 -21.31 31.24
N ASN A 778 21.83 -21.55 32.52
CA ASN A 778 21.31 -22.83 33.00
C ASN A 778 19.78 -22.97 32.85
N ALA A 779 19.13 -22.05 32.11
CA ALA A 779 17.70 -22.02 31.82
C ALA A 779 16.77 -22.08 33.06
N GLN A 780 17.22 -21.52 34.19
CA GLN A 780 16.47 -21.45 35.44
C GLN A 780 15.42 -20.31 35.40
N LEU A 781 14.66 -20.27 34.31
CA LEU A 781 13.62 -19.30 34.05
C LEU A 781 12.31 -19.73 34.71
N ALA A 782 11.67 -18.79 35.39
CA ALA A 782 10.39 -18.99 36.06
C ALA A 782 9.27 -18.21 35.38
N LEU A 783 8.06 -18.74 35.46
CA LEU A 783 6.90 -18.20 34.76
C LEU A 783 6.08 -17.24 35.64
N LEU A 784 5.90 -16.01 35.18
CA LEU A 784 5.04 -14.99 35.81
C LEU A 784 3.61 -15.11 35.26
N LYS A 785 2.59 -15.36 36.12
CA LYS A 785 1.18 -15.50 35.71
C LYS A 785 0.45 -14.15 35.49
N ALA A 786 -0.60 -14.17 34.66
CA ALA A 786 -1.43 -13.03 34.31
C ALA A 786 -2.66 -12.89 35.20
N PRO A 787 -2.96 -11.64 35.59
CA PRO A 787 -4.29 -11.16 35.88
C PRO A 787 -5.33 -11.42 34.77
N SER A 788 -4.96 -11.33 33.49
CA SER A 788 -5.83 -11.69 32.36
C SER A 788 -6.02 -13.21 32.15
N MET A 789 -5.17 -14.06 32.75
CA MET A 789 -5.10 -15.50 32.46
C MET A 789 -5.82 -16.32 33.52
N THR A 790 -6.93 -16.90 33.11
CA THR A 790 -7.63 -17.93 33.87
C THR A 790 -6.98 -19.28 33.60
N GLY A 791 -6.12 -19.74 34.51
CA GLY A 791 -5.37 -20.98 34.37
C GLY A 791 -4.38 -21.22 35.52
N GLU A 792 -3.59 -22.28 35.42
CA GLU A 792 -2.59 -22.69 36.42
C GLU A 792 -1.25 -23.02 35.74
N LEU A 793 -0.15 -22.73 36.46
CA LEU A 793 1.24 -22.93 36.04
C LEU A 793 1.93 -23.82 37.09
N PHE A 794 2.37 -25.01 36.69
CA PHE A 794 2.92 -26.02 37.59
C PHE A 794 4.43 -26.22 37.30
N PRO A 795 5.36 -25.71 38.12
CA PRO A 795 6.78 -25.97 37.93
C PRO A 795 7.05 -27.48 38.07
N GLN A 796 7.80 -28.05 37.14
CA GLN A 796 8.16 -29.48 37.15
C GLN A 796 9.51 -29.70 37.88
N PRO A 797 9.86 -30.95 38.26
CA PRO A 797 11.08 -31.23 39.02
C PRO A 797 12.40 -30.88 38.31
N GLN A 798 12.38 -30.59 37.00
CA GLN A 798 13.54 -30.20 36.22
C GLN A 798 13.55 -28.68 36.03
N ALA A 799 14.60 -27.99 36.48
CA ALA A 799 14.62 -26.52 36.47
C ALA A 799 14.46 -25.94 35.05
N GLY A 800 13.46 -25.07 34.85
CA GLY A 800 13.07 -24.55 33.53
C GLY A 800 11.95 -25.35 32.84
N HIS A 801 11.61 -26.56 33.32
CA HIS A 801 10.40 -27.30 32.92
C HIS A 801 9.21 -26.91 33.82
N TRP A 802 8.06 -26.64 33.23
CA TRP A 802 6.78 -26.36 33.89
C TRP A 802 5.65 -27.06 33.10
N ARG A 803 4.42 -27.02 33.61
CA ARG A 803 3.22 -27.34 32.84
C ARG A 803 2.24 -26.16 32.91
N CYS A 804 1.62 -25.83 31.80
CA CYS A 804 0.63 -24.78 31.68
C CYS A 804 -0.73 -25.37 31.34
N ARG A 805 -1.78 -24.85 31.97
CA ARG A 805 -3.18 -25.13 31.60
C ARG A 805 -4.03 -23.88 31.75
N THR A 806 -4.73 -23.48 30.71
CA THR A 806 -5.77 -22.44 30.77
C THR A 806 -7.17 -23.05 30.87
N HIS A 807 -8.13 -22.22 31.29
CA HIS A 807 -9.56 -22.50 31.24
C HIS A 807 -10.13 -22.06 29.89
N ALA A 808 -11.21 -22.70 29.41
CA ALA A 808 -11.95 -22.37 28.18
C ALA A 808 -12.48 -20.92 28.03
N LYS A 809 -12.17 -20.03 28.98
CA LYS A 809 -12.58 -18.62 28.98
C LYS A 809 -11.38 -17.68 29.22
N CYS A 810 -10.16 -18.19 29.02
CA CYS A 810 -8.95 -17.40 29.08
C CYS A 810 -8.92 -16.43 27.91
N ARG A 811 -8.77 -15.14 28.21
CA ARG A 811 -8.46 -14.14 27.18
C ARG A 811 -6.96 -14.09 26.94
N ASP A 812 -6.63 -13.51 25.79
CA ASP A 812 -5.31 -13.21 25.28
C ASP A 812 -4.40 -12.68 26.39
N SER A 813 -3.24 -13.30 26.55
CA SER A 813 -2.35 -13.09 27.69
C SER A 813 -0.88 -13.33 27.30
N SER A 814 0.10 -12.76 28.04
CA SER A 814 1.55 -12.96 27.77
C SER A 814 2.50 -13.09 29.00
N ILE A 815 2.92 -14.30 29.47
CA ILE A 815 3.94 -14.53 30.54
C ILE A 815 5.21 -13.98 29.93
N LEU A 816 5.87 -13.10 30.66
CA LEU A 816 7.28 -12.87 30.44
C LEU A 816 7.98 -13.69 31.52
N THR A 817 9.01 -14.45 31.16
CA THR A 817 9.82 -15.13 32.19
C THR A 817 10.33 -14.10 33.20
N ASN A 818 10.61 -14.54 34.43
CA ASN A 818 11.15 -13.65 35.46
C ASN A 818 12.52 -13.04 35.10
N LEU A 819 13.21 -13.58 34.09
CA LEU A 819 14.52 -13.19 33.58
C LEU A 819 14.54 -13.29 32.05
N PRO A 820 15.34 -12.49 31.33
CA PRO A 820 15.47 -12.58 29.88
C PRO A 820 16.22 -13.84 29.45
N MET A 821 16.11 -14.22 28.17
CA MET A 821 16.94 -15.26 27.55
C MET A 821 18.13 -14.66 26.78
N TYR A 822 18.01 -13.40 26.34
CA TYR A 822 19.08 -12.58 25.79
C TYR A 822 19.24 -11.34 26.67
N SER A 823 20.39 -11.18 27.33
CA SER A 823 20.74 -9.90 27.96
C SER A 823 21.73 -9.15 27.09
N VAL A 824 21.43 -7.90 26.72
CA VAL A 824 22.33 -7.08 25.88
C VAL A 824 23.69 -6.91 26.56
N ALA A 825 23.68 -6.75 27.88
CA ALA A 825 24.86 -6.50 28.71
C ALA A 825 25.83 -7.70 28.81
N TRP A 826 25.38 -8.92 28.49
CA TRP A 826 26.15 -10.15 28.66
C TRP A 826 26.25 -11.04 27.42
N ASP A 827 25.20 -11.11 26.62
CA ASP A 827 25.04 -12.06 25.52
C ASP A 827 25.19 -11.41 24.12
N SER A 828 25.20 -10.08 24.01
CA SER A 828 25.23 -9.39 22.72
C SER A 828 26.51 -9.71 21.92
N PRO A 829 26.41 -10.20 20.66
CA PRO A 829 27.57 -10.48 19.82
C PRO A 829 28.49 -9.28 19.58
N LEU A 830 27.95 -8.05 19.67
CA LEU A 830 28.73 -6.81 19.61
C LEU A 830 29.79 -6.75 20.72
N THR A 831 29.46 -7.27 21.90
CA THR A 831 30.34 -7.30 23.09
C THR A 831 31.10 -8.63 23.21
N THR A 832 30.45 -9.76 22.94
CA THR A 832 31.04 -11.10 23.11
C THR A 832 31.86 -11.57 21.91
N GLN A 833 31.71 -10.92 20.75
CA GLN A 833 32.31 -11.29 19.46
C GLN A 833 32.04 -12.75 19.06
N ARG A 834 30.85 -13.26 19.43
CA ARG A 834 30.37 -14.61 19.14
C ARG A 834 28.87 -14.58 18.85
N PRO A 835 28.35 -15.36 17.88
CA PRO A 835 26.92 -15.52 17.70
C PRO A 835 26.22 -16.00 18.98
N LYS A 836 25.04 -15.46 19.25
CA LYS A 836 24.15 -15.87 20.33
C LYS A 836 22.81 -16.31 19.74
N THR A 837 22.55 -17.60 19.81
CA THR A 837 21.20 -18.14 19.64
C THR A 837 20.46 -18.13 20.98
N ILE A 838 19.24 -17.61 20.98
CA ILE A 838 18.21 -17.89 21.98
C ILE A 838 17.15 -18.78 21.32
N TYR A 839 16.61 -19.76 22.04
CA TYR A 839 15.71 -20.76 21.46
C TYR A 839 14.86 -21.47 22.51
N PHE A 840 13.62 -21.77 22.15
CA PHE A 840 12.73 -22.67 22.89
C PHE A 840 11.61 -23.21 21.97
N GLU A 841 11.01 -24.36 22.27
CA GLU A 841 9.87 -24.99 21.52
C GLU A 841 8.51 -24.84 22.23
N LEU A 842 7.37 -25.30 21.69
CA LEU A 842 6.17 -25.59 22.50
C LEU A 842 5.48 -26.93 22.21
N LYS A 843 5.23 -27.73 23.25
CA LYS A 843 4.54 -29.03 23.12
C LYS A 843 3.05 -28.86 23.40
N VAL A 844 2.26 -28.88 22.35
CA VAL A 844 0.80 -28.88 22.46
C VAL A 844 0.34 -30.24 22.99
N ILE A 845 -0.41 -30.26 24.10
CA ILE A 845 -0.97 -31.49 24.68
C ILE A 845 -2.50 -31.50 24.57
N GLY A 846 -3.12 -30.32 24.50
CA GLY A 846 -4.51 -30.16 24.11
C GLY A 846 -4.84 -28.71 23.77
N ILE A 847 -5.74 -28.54 22.81
CA ILE A 847 -6.38 -27.28 22.43
C ILE A 847 -7.90 -27.52 22.50
N GLY A 848 -8.70 -26.50 22.80
CA GLY A 848 -10.17 -26.57 22.73
C GLY A 848 -10.86 -27.34 23.87
N ARG A 849 -10.33 -27.36 25.09
CA ARG A 849 -11.01 -28.03 26.23
C ARG A 849 -12.17 -27.21 26.81
N GLY A 850 -13.32 -27.27 26.15
CA GLY A 850 -14.63 -26.73 26.57
C GLY A 850 -15.74 -27.79 26.57
N ASP A 851 -17.00 -27.36 26.77
CA ASP A 851 -18.17 -28.24 26.71
C ASP A 851 -18.48 -28.65 25.25
N VAL A 852 -18.98 -29.86 25.03
CA VAL A 852 -19.05 -30.51 23.70
C VAL A 852 -20.31 -30.07 22.91
N SER A 853 -20.69 -28.80 23.08
CA SER A 853 -21.87 -28.17 22.47
C SER A 853 -21.57 -26.88 21.68
N SER A 854 -20.30 -26.42 21.67
CA SER A 854 -19.82 -25.29 20.87
C SER A 854 -18.35 -25.49 20.51
N LEU A 855 -18.07 -26.06 19.33
CA LEU A 855 -16.70 -26.32 18.86
C LEU A 855 -16.60 -26.17 17.32
N SER A 856 -16.28 -24.96 16.88
CA SER A 856 -15.34 -24.77 15.75
C SER A 856 -13.91 -24.72 16.30
N GLU A 857 -12.91 -24.98 15.45
CA GLU A 857 -11.49 -25.07 15.85
C GLU A 857 -10.83 -23.70 16.17
N ALA A 858 -11.62 -22.64 16.41
CA ALA A 858 -11.16 -21.25 16.52
C ALA A 858 -11.08 -20.69 17.97
N ASP A 859 -11.76 -21.30 18.95
CA ASP A 859 -11.92 -20.70 20.30
C ASP A 859 -10.71 -20.89 21.25
N ALA A 860 -9.59 -21.43 20.79
CA ALA A 860 -8.39 -21.65 21.60
C ALA A 860 -7.12 -21.78 20.76
N GLY A 861 -6.03 -21.13 21.17
CA GLY A 861 -4.77 -21.13 20.45
C GLY A 861 -3.55 -20.89 21.34
N ILE A 862 -2.38 -21.19 20.80
CA ILE A 862 -1.08 -20.99 21.45
C ILE A 862 -0.12 -20.33 20.46
N ALA A 863 0.49 -19.19 20.77
CA ALA A 863 1.56 -18.59 19.93
C ALA A 863 2.96 -18.89 20.49
N VAL A 864 4.03 -18.50 19.80
CA VAL A 864 5.44 -18.74 20.19
C VAL A 864 6.32 -17.58 19.70
N GLY A 865 7.09 -16.90 20.55
CA GLY A 865 7.66 -15.57 20.25
C GLY A 865 8.69 -14.98 21.23
N PHE A 866 9.03 -13.70 21.07
CA PHE A 866 9.90 -12.95 22.00
C PHE A 866 9.41 -11.49 22.12
N VAL A 867 9.60 -10.86 23.28
CA VAL A 867 9.29 -9.44 23.50
C VAL A 867 10.40 -8.70 24.26
N ALA A 868 10.50 -7.39 24.05
CA ALA A 868 11.14 -6.46 24.97
C ALA A 868 10.09 -5.84 25.94
N PRO A 869 10.26 -5.95 27.26
CA PRO A 869 9.38 -5.30 28.23
C PRO A 869 9.51 -3.75 28.23
N PRO A 870 8.47 -3.00 28.67
CA PRO A 870 7.18 -3.49 29.11
C PRO A 870 6.24 -3.68 27.91
N TYR A 871 5.58 -4.83 27.88
CA TYR A 871 4.74 -5.31 26.79
C TYR A 871 3.26 -5.37 27.24
N PRO A 872 2.27 -5.00 26.41
CA PRO A 872 0.86 -5.01 26.79
C PRO A 872 0.39 -6.46 26.97
N THR A 873 0.13 -6.80 28.22
CA THR A 873 0.14 -8.19 28.69
C THR A 873 -1.13 -8.99 28.38
N PHE A 874 -2.11 -8.31 27.79
CA PHE A 874 -3.40 -8.77 27.29
C PHE A 874 -3.41 -8.91 25.75
N ARG A 875 -2.23 -8.90 25.11
CA ARG A 875 -2.01 -9.20 23.69
C ARG A 875 -1.11 -10.43 23.57
N LEU A 876 -1.26 -11.19 22.49
CA LEU A 876 -0.36 -12.26 22.08
C LEU A 876 0.93 -11.66 21.47
N PRO A 877 2.11 -12.32 21.59
CA PRO A 877 3.36 -11.76 21.10
C PRO A 877 3.39 -11.63 19.57
N GLY A 878 4.08 -10.59 19.09
CA GLY A 878 4.10 -10.21 17.68
C GLY A 878 3.12 -9.08 17.35
N TRP A 879 2.06 -8.90 18.13
CA TRP A 879 1.00 -7.92 17.85
C TRP A 879 1.34 -6.44 18.11
N GLU A 880 2.48 -6.13 18.73
CA GLU A 880 2.78 -4.78 19.24
C GLU A 880 4.29 -4.50 19.22
N ARG A 881 4.68 -3.22 19.38
CA ARG A 881 6.07 -2.76 19.28
C ARG A 881 7.04 -3.63 20.10
N ALA A 882 8.21 -3.90 19.53
CA ALA A 882 9.26 -4.73 20.11
C ALA A 882 8.81 -6.15 20.49
N SER A 883 7.92 -6.76 19.70
CA SER A 883 7.58 -8.18 19.81
C SER A 883 7.54 -8.88 18.46
N LEU A 884 7.91 -10.17 18.47
CA LEU A 884 7.69 -11.10 17.38
C LEU A 884 7.05 -12.39 17.89
N GLY A 885 6.33 -13.11 17.03
CA GLY A 885 5.82 -14.44 17.33
C GLY A 885 5.19 -15.14 16.13
N VAL A 886 4.95 -16.44 16.26
CA VAL A 886 4.20 -17.28 15.34
C VAL A 886 2.96 -17.79 16.08
N HIS A 887 1.77 -17.56 15.55
CA HIS A 887 0.51 -17.94 16.21
C HIS A 887 0.10 -19.34 15.74
N GLY A 888 -0.47 -20.12 16.66
CA GLY A 888 -0.67 -21.55 16.47
C GLY A 888 -2.07 -21.95 16.05
N ASP A 889 -3.00 -21.02 16.02
CA ASP A 889 -4.35 -21.22 15.50
C ASP A 889 -4.37 -21.05 13.97
N ASP A 890 -3.67 -20.05 13.41
CA ASP A 890 -3.50 -19.87 11.95
C ASP A 890 -2.19 -20.48 11.41
N GLY A 891 -1.09 -20.38 12.15
CA GLY A 891 0.27 -20.67 11.67
C GLY A 891 1.03 -19.46 11.12
N ARG A 892 0.57 -18.23 11.37
CA ARG A 892 1.16 -17.00 10.83
C ARG A 892 2.26 -16.43 11.70
N LYS A 893 3.24 -15.73 11.10
CA LYS A 893 4.20 -14.89 11.82
C LYS A 893 3.65 -13.47 11.99
N TYR A 894 4.00 -12.84 13.11
CA TYR A 894 3.62 -11.48 13.50
C TYR A 894 4.87 -10.79 14.05
N VAL A 895 5.18 -9.59 13.57
CA VAL A 895 6.34 -8.80 14.00
C VAL A 895 5.90 -7.34 14.05
N ASN A 896 5.70 -6.79 15.26
CA ASN A 896 5.03 -5.49 15.48
C ASN A 896 3.77 -5.28 14.60
N ASP A 897 2.98 -6.34 14.40
CA ASP A 897 1.84 -6.36 13.49
C ASP A 897 0.54 -6.55 14.27
N ALA A 898 -0.17 -5.46 14.52
CA ALA A 898 -1.43 -5.46 15.27
C ALA A 898 -2.62 -6.09 14.52
N TRP A 899 -2.42 -6.45 13.25
CA TRP A 899 -3.43 -6.92 12.30
C TRP A 899 -3.40 -8.45 12.18
N GLY A 900 -3.35 -8.99 10.96
CA GLY A 900 -3.58 -10.40 10.64
C GLY A 900 -2.35 -11.25 10.34
N GLY A 901 -1.13 -10.73 10.49
CA GLY A 901 0.10 -11.50 10.33
C GLY A 901 0.44 -11.85 8.89
N VAL A 902 1.50 -12.64 8.72
CA VAL A 902 2.00 -13.14 7.43
C VAL A 902 1.96 -14.67 7.44
N ASP A 903 1.44 -15.30 6.39
CA ASP A 903 1.46 -16.77 6.21
C ASP A 903 2.90 -17.32 6.29
N PHE A 904 3.11 -18.37 7.09
CA PHE A 904 4.47 -18.80 7.46
C PHE A 904 4.62 -20.30 7.76
N THR A 905 3.70 -20.89 8.54
CA THR A 905 3.64 -22.32 8.86
C THR A 905 2.17 -22.76 8.92
N THR A 906 1.87 -23.91 9.51
CA THR A 906 0.51 -24.42 9.72
C THR A 906 0.09 -24.31 11.19
N ALA A 907 -1.21 -24.36 11.47
CA ALA A 907 -1.73 -24.45 12.84
C ALA A 907 -1.05 -25.55 13.67
N PHE A 908 -0.83 -25.30 14.96
CA PHE A 908 -0.21 -26.23 15.92
C PHE A 908 -1.24 -27.25 16.40
N LYS A 909 -0.89 -28.54 16.41
CA LYS A 909 -1.84 -29.62 16.72
C LYS A 909 -1.42 -30.38 17.99
N PRO A 910 -2.36 -30.93 18.79
CA PRO A 910 -2.01 -31.77 19.93
C PRO A 910 -1.04 -32.89 19.56
N GLY A 911 0.15 -32.89 20.15
CA GLY A 911 1.31 -33.72 19.79
C GLY A 911 2.47 -32.95 19.17
N ASP A 912 2.24 -31.80 18.55
CA ASP A 912 3.29 -30.96 17.95
C ASP A 912 4.22 -30.34 18.99
N THR A 913 5.47 -30.18 18.59
CA THR A 913 6.58 -29.55 19.31
C THR A 913 7.14 -28.41 18.46
N VAL A 914 6.82 -27.14 18.72
CA VAL A 914 7.13 -26.03 17.80
C VAL A 914 8.14 -25.00 18.32
N GLY A 915 9.35 -25.01 17.78
CA GLY A 915 10.45 -24.07 18.06
C GLY A 915 10.17 -22.64 17.65
N ILE A 916 10.62 -21.67 18.44
CA ILE A 916 11.12 -20.40 17.91
C ILE A 916 12.49 -20.07 18.51
N GLY A 917 13.35 -19.48 17.70
CA GLY A 917 14.63 -18.95 18.14
C GLY A 917 15.05 -17.73 17.33
N ILE A 918 16.01 -17.00 17.90
CA ILE A 918 16.65 -15.86 17.26
C ILE A 918 18.16 -16.08 17.38
N THR A 919 18.87 -16.09 16.24
CA THR A 919 20.33 -16.13 16.20
C THR A 919 20.86 -14.75 15.85
N PHE A 920 21.35 -14.04 16.87
CA PHE A 920 22.11 -12.80 16.70
C PHE A 920 23.55 -13.13 16.32
N SER A 921 24.07 -12.54 15.25
CA SER A 921 25.48 -12.65 14.83
C SER A 921 26.08 -11.27 14.58
N VAL A 922 27.41 -11.18 14.70
CA VAL A 922 28.15 -10.04 14.11
C VAL A 922 28.01 -10.16 12.58
N PRO A 923 27.73 -9.06 11.84
CA PRO A 923 27.50 -9.13 10.41
C PRO A 923 28.60 -9.83 9.62
N LYS A 924 28.22 -10.78 8.74
CA LYS A 924 29.19 -11.55 7.95
C LYS A 924 29.90 -10.72 6.88
N ASP A 925 29.12 -9.97 6.10
CA ASP A 925 29.60 -9.01 5.10
C ASP A 925 28.92 -7.65 5.37
N PRO A 926 29.41 -6.85 6.33
CA PRO A 926 28.87 -5.52 6.58
C PRO A 926 29.09 -4.62 5.34
N PRO A 927 28.08 -3.83 4.91
CA PRO A 927 28.17 -3.02 3.71
C PRO A 927 29.35 -2.03 3.61
N SER A 928 29.52 -1.52 2.38
CA SER A 928 30.40 -0.39 2.02
C SER A 928 30.25 1.17 2.54
N TYR A 929 28.12 2.76 3.40
CA TYR A 929 27.80 4.08 4.02
C TYR A 929 27.68 3.97 5.56
N GLN A 930 27.40 2.76 6.07
CA GLN A 930 27.26 2.43 7.50
C GLN A 930 28.59 2.31 8.30
N GLN A 931 29.75 2.77 7.80
CA GLN A 931 30.99 2.68 8.59
C GLN A 931 30.99 3.60 9.82
N THR A 932 30.15 4.64 9.83
CA THR A 932 29.81 5.42 11.03
C THR A 932 28.94 4.67 12.05
N GLN A 933 28.40 3.50 11.69
CA GLN A 933 27.61 2.60 12.56
C GLN A 933 28.24 1.19 12.70
N GLN A 934 29.55 1.03 12.45
CA GLN A 934 30.25 -0.21 12.79
C GLN A 934 30.02 -0.56 14.27
N GLY A 935 29.39 -1.72 14.50
CA GLY A 935 29.13 -2.25 15.85
C GLY A 935 27.78 -1.89 16.48
N LYS A 936 26.71 -1.65 15.71
CA LYS A 936 25.34 -1.52 16.26
C LYS A 936 24.22 -2.32 15.59
N ILE A 937 24.39 -2.80 14.36
CA ILE A 937 23.43 -3.71 13.71
C ILE A 937 23.99 -5.13 13.79
N LEU A 938 23.10 -6.09 14.04
CA LEU A 938 23.37 -7.53 14.10
C LEU A 938 22.71 -8.21 12.90
N ASP A 939 23.30 -9.30 12.42
CA ASP A 939 22.58 -10.27 11.57
C ASP A 939 21.62 -11.07 12.46
N ILE A 940 20.38 -11.28 12.03
CA ILE A 940 19.32 -11.85 12.88
C ILE A 940 18.53 -12.91 12.11
N ASP A 941 18.93 -14.19 12.19
CA ASP A 941 18.09 -15.30 11.71
C ASP A 941 17.04 -15.59 12.79
N VAL A 942 15.79 -15.21 12.56
CA VAL A 942 14.64 -15.71 13.32
C VAL A 942 14.20 -17.02 12.69
N PHE A 943 14.07 -18.08 13.48
CA PHE A 943 13.77 -19.41 12.96
C PHE A 943 12.71 -20.11 13.78
N PHE A 944 11.89 -20.90 13.08
CA PHE A 944 10.84 -21.70 13.66
C PHE A 944 11.09 -23.18 13.37
N THR A 945 10.77 -24.06 14.33
CA THR A 945 10.91 -25.51 14.14
C THR A 945 9.57 -26.20 14.39
N ARG A 946 9.37 -27.39 13.82
CA ARG A 946 8.31 -28.30 14.24
C ARG A 946 8.85 -29.70 14.35
N ASN A 947 8.46 -30.37 15.44
CA ASN A 947 8.83 -31.74 15.78
C ASN A 947 10.35 -31.97 15.65
N GLY A 948 11.15 -30.97 16.06
CA GLY A 948 12.61 -30.97 16.07
C GLY A 948 13.33 -30.57 14.77
N VAL A 949 12.63 -30.08 13.75
CA VAL A 949 13.20 -29.70 12.43
C VAL A 949 12.90 -28.23 12.13
N LYS A 950 13.87 -27.42 11.66
CA LYS A 950 13.61 -26.03 11.19
C LYS A 950 12.63 -26.11 10.01
N GLU A 951 11.42 -25.58 10.20
CA GLU A 951 10.34 -25.58 9.22
C GLU A 951 10.35 -24.28 8.42
N GLY A 952 10.68 -23.15 9.07
CA GLY A 952 10.77 -21.84 8.44
C GLY A 952 11.71 -20.88 9.18
N GLY A 953 11.86 -19.68 8.65
CA GLY A 953 12.58 -18.58 9.27
C GLY A 953 12.48 -17.29 8.46
N TRP A 954 12.92 -16.17 9.02
CA TRP A 954 12.94 -14.86 8.40
C TRP A 954 14.07 -13.99 8.97
N ASP A 955 14.44 -12.93 8.27
CA ASP A 955 15.41 -11.96 8.77
C ASP A 955 14.75 -11.03 9.79
N GLY A 956 15.28 -10.95 11.01
CA GLY A 956 14.83 -10.01 12.04
C GLY A 956 15.15 -8.54 11.72
N ASN A 957 15.86 -8.28 10.63
CA ASN A 957 16.02 -6.96 10.03
C ASN A 957 15.10 -6.70 8.81
N GLU A 958 14.20 -7.63 8.45
CA GLU A 958 13.22 -7.40 7.36
C GLU A 958 12.45 -6.09 7.59
N GLU A 959 12.21 -5.35 6.50
CA GLU A 959 11.39 -4.14 6.61
C GLU A 959 9.94 -4.53 6.87
N LEU A 960 9.29 -3.83 7.79
CA LEU A 960 7.86 -4.02 8.08
C LEU A 960 7.00 -3.06 7.24
N ASP A 961 5.72 -3.39 7.17
CA ASP A 961 4.68 -2.50 6.70
C ASP A 961 4.71 -1.15 7.44
N VAL A 962 4.42 -0.05 6.74
CA VAL A 962 4.34 1.30 7.30
C VAL A 962 3.27 1.43 8.41
N ARG A 963 2.31 0.50 8.47
CA ARG A 963 1.31 0.35 9.53
C ARG A 963 1.91 -0.08 10.88
N CYS A 964 3.10 -0.69 10.90
CA CYS A 964 3.78 -1.18 12.10
C CYS A 964 4.52 -0.05 12.84
N GLU A 965 3.80 0.73 13.66
CA GLU A 965 4.37 1.91 14.35
C GLU A 965 5.63 1.56 15.17
N GLY A 966 6.78 2.08 14.72
CA GLY A 966 8.09 1.84 15.33
C GLY A 966 8.92 0.68 14.75
N GLY A 967 8.40 -0.10 13.80
CA GLY A 967 9.15 -1.16 13.12
C GLY A 967 9.68 -2.25 14.07
N ASN A 968 10.85 -2.83 13.75
CA ASN A 968 11.53 -3.85 14.58
C ASN A 968 12.28 -3.28 15.81
N VAL A 969 12.11 -2.01 16.16
CA VAL A 969 12.89 -1.36 17.25
C VAL A 969 12.71 -2.12 18.57
N GLY A 970 13.83 -2.48 19.20
CA GLY A 970 13.87 -3.27 20.44
C GLY A 970 14.00 -4.78 20.24
N LEU A 971 13.81 -5.30 19.02
CA LEU A 971 14.10 -6.69 18.66
C LEU A 971 15.52 -6.88 18.09
N ARG A 972 16.20 -5.80 17.69
CA ARG A 972 17.48 -5.83 16.96
C ARG A 972 18.70 -5.95 17.88
N GLY A 973 18.48 -6.47 19.09
CA GLY A 973 19.48 -6.59 20.15
C GLY A 973 19.69 -5.31 20.98
N GLU A 974 18.82 -4.29 20.87
CA GLU A 974 18.93 -3.06 21.67
C GLU A 974 18.31 -3.20 23.08
N CYS A 975 17.44 -4.20 23.28
CA CYS A 975 16.75 -4.49 24.54
C CYS A 975 16.99 -5.94 24.99
N ASP A 976 16.84 -6.20 26.29
CA ASP A 976 16.86 -7.57 26.81
C ASP A 976 15.58 -8.30 26.36
N LEU A 977 15.71 -9.45 25.70
CA LEU A 977 14.57 -10.19 25.16
C LEU A 977 14.12 -11.32 26.08
N PHE A 978 12.81 -11.33 26.34
CA PHE A 978 12.11 -12.30 27.15
C PHE A 978 11.29 -13.22 26.24
N PRO A 979 11.35 -14.54 26.41
CA PRO A 979 10.53 -15.49 25.66
C PRO A 979 9.03 -15.22 25.88
N ALA A 980 8.25 -15.37 24.81
CA ALA A 980 6.80 -15.17 24.77
C ALA A 980 6.10 -16.28 23.95
N ILE A 981 4.79 -16.53 24.13
CA ILE A 981 4.18 -17.86 23.90
C ILE A 981 2.62 -17.85 23.87
N GLY A 982 1.99 -16.88 23.17
CA GLY A 982 0.53 -16.52 23.20
C GLY A 982 -0.45 -17.55 23.79
N VAL A 983 -1.42 -17.18 24.64
CA VAL A 983 -2.56 -18.07 24.96
C VAL A 983 -3.90 -17.36 24.93
N PHE A 984 -4.90 -18.08 24.40
CA PHE A 984 -6.32 -17.79 24.58
C PHE A 984 -7.11 -19.13 24.58
N GLY A 985 -8.33 -19.10 25.10
CA GLY A 985 -9.16 -20.31 25.21
C GLY A 985 -8.59 -21.36 26.16
N GLY A 986 -9.01 -22.62 26.00
CA GLY A 986 -8.67 -23.76 26.87
C GLY A 986 -7.59 -24.67 26.30
N VAL A 987 -6.33 -24.45 26.69
CA VAL A 987 -5.11 -25.11 26.18
C VAL A 987 -4.30 -25.77 27.32
N ASP A 988 -3.53 -26.82 26.99
CA ASP A 988 -2.70 -27.62 27.89
C ASP A 988 -1.36 -27.92 27.18
N PHE A 989 -0.23 -27.55 27.79
CA PHE A 989 1.12 -27.71 27.21
C PHE A 989 2.22 -27.78 28.31
N ASP A 990 3.33 -28.48 28.04
CA ASP A 990 4.46 -28.62 28.97
C ASP A 990 5.60 -27.70 28.55
N VAL A 991 5.95 -26.72 29.39
CA VAL A 991 6.99 -25.71 29.20
C VAL A 991 8.37 -26.28 29.47
N PHE A 992 9.38 -25.90 28.71
CA PHE A 992 10.79 -26.15 29.02
C PHE A 992 11.62 -24.91 28.63
N PHE A 993 12.91 -24.85 28.98
CA PHE A 993 13.82 -23.81 28.45
C PHE A 993 15.25 -24.27 28.13
N HIS A 994 15.62 -25.53 28.38
CA HIS A 994 16.98 -26.03 28.16
C HIS A 994 17.02 -27.17 27.13
N PRO A 995 17.88 -27.13 26.10
CA PRO A 995 17.93 -28.15 25.05
C PRO A 995 18.01 -29.61 25.54
N SER A 996 18.65 -29.89 26.68
CA SER A 996 18.76 -31.27 27.21
C SER A 996 17.47 -31.87 27.80
N GLN A 997 16.38 -31.10 27.93
CA GLN A 997 15.14 -31.52 28.60
C GLN A 997 14.18 -32.28 27.65
N LYS A 998 14.75 -32.88 26.61
CA LYS A 998 14.07 -33.41 25.42
C LYS A 998 13.56 -34.84 25.68
N GLU A 999 12.24 -35.01 25.84
CA GLU A 999 11.55 -36.28 26.19
C GLU A 999 11.46 -37.26 25.00
N LYS A 1000 12.33 -38.29 24.97
CA LYS A 1000 12.55 -39.16 23.79
C LYS A 1000 11.27 -39.86 23.29
N GLY A 1001 10.93 -39.69 22.01
CA GLY A 1001 9.79 -40.40 21.41
C GLY A 1001 9.71 -40.34 19.87
N ALA A 1002 9.31 -41.48 19.27
CA ALA A 1002 9.04 -41.73 17.85
C ALA A 1002 10.24 -41.69 16.86
N ALA A 1003 10.33 -42.74 16.04
CA ALA A 1003 11.57 -43.15 15.37
C ALA A 1003 11.71 -42.71 13.90
N GLY A 1004 12.55 -41.70 13.63
CA GLY A 1004 12.99 -41.31 12.27
C GLY A 1004 14.16 -40.31 12.28
N SER A 1005 15.14 -40.53 11.38
CA SER A 1005 16.31 -39.70 11.00
C SER A 1005 17.21 -39.01 12.08
N ASN A 1006 18.48 -38.80 11.72
CA ASN A 1006 19.38 -37.87 12.44
C ASN A 1006 19.41 -36.54 11.67
N ALA A 1007 19.15 -35.42 12.34
CA ALA A 1007 19.47 -34.08 11.85
C ALA A 1007 20.46 -33.41 12.83
N ASN A 1008 21.68 -33.13 12.36
CA ASN A 1008 22.71 -32.48 13.19
C ASN A 1008 22.43 -30.98 13.31
N LEU A 1009 21.66 -30.57 14.31
CA LEU A 1009 21.66 -29.18 14.80
C LEU A 1009 22.91 -28.93 15.66
N ASN A 1010 24.08 -28.98 15.02
CA ASN A 1010 25.31 -28.40 15.54
C ASN A 1010 25.35 -26.93 15.06
N PRO A 1011 25.85 -25.97 15.87
CA PRO A 1011 25.86 -24.56 15.48
C PRO A 1011 26.74 -24.34 14.24
N LEU A 1012 26.25 -23.53 13.30
CA LEU A 1012 26.89 -23.30 12.01
C LEU A 1012 28.24 -22.57 12.16
N SER A 1013 29.33 -23.34 12.05
CA SER A 1013 30.71 -22.83 12.04
C SER A 1013 31.22 -22.66 10.60
N ALA A 1014 30.76 -21.59 9.95
CA ALA A 1014 31.33 -21.03 8.72
C ALA A 1014 30.87 -19.57 8.60
#